data_AF-A0A817IQC0-F1
#
_entry.id   AF-A0A817IQC0-F1
#
_cell.length_a   1.000
_cell.length_b   1.000
_cell.length_c   1.000
_cell.angle_alpha   90.00
_cell.angle_beta   90.00
_cell.angle_gamma   90.00
#
_symmetry.space_group_name_H-M   'P 1'
#
loop_
_entity.id
_entity.type
_entity.pdbx_description
1 polymer ?
#
loop_
_entity_poly.entity_id
_entity_poly.type
_entity_poly.pdbx_seq_one_letter_code
_entity_poly.pdbx_strand_id
1 'polypeptide(L)'
;MVFFRRRCKKFISTTNDPSRCFCGRPESEHDNSAEYHPLSPVKPPNRALKSISTKLLFTNPSLDQSEHDFERWNVAKHTILYPTNAYGIIEFENMLHPAKAHYLRLAYDTNPSQIVHLFTKQWRLQLPNLIVSIHGGIQNFELEPRLRQVLKRGLLKAAKTAGAWIFTSGINTGVVKHVGDALFMRSRIRSNIVVVGIAPWGVIQGREQLKGQNQTVSYHSAAVVTEDNCATLNSSHCCFLLVDNGTVRKYGGEVILRKRFEKYLSQQKISFHGHVGKQNVPVVCVIVEGGTNTIRTVLEYVTEEPPVSVVVIDGSGRAADLIAFTYKHTQNDGTMAADLQEQLLNAIEKTFNYNRRQAEKVYVELIVCMRKRQYITIYRMDDDGSREQEDVDQAILRTLLRNHKASALEQFRLTLSWNRPDIAQTCLLTKRLELTQAQLDVCMFEVLVDNRVEYIKLLIENGVSIKNFLTFNRLQALYNACGSNTTLDLIAKDVIRSANHHVQTRIYSLYEVGLIVEKLIGQGYRSSYTRRNIRHLCVRQPFSERQNFNVYIDAEQKEQHAQMNNNVLNDDMKKNSVCEDPKFDFPYNELLIFAVLTKRHEMALFFWAHGEEALAKALIACRLNKSLAREAQDDELGTEIADEFLSNAEDFQQSN
;
A
#
# COMPACT_ATOMS: atom_id res chain seq x y z
N MET A 1 1.01 19.27 17.57
CA MET A 1 2.15 18.39 17.19
C MET A 1 3.32 19.29 16.83
N VAL A 2 4.51 19.05 17.38
CA VAL A 2 5.70 19.89 17.13
C VAL A 2 6.76 19.03 16.45
N PHE A 3 7.25 19.49 15.30
CA PHE A 3 8.40 18.91 14.62
C PHE A 3 9.63 19.79 14.84
N PHE A 4 10.80 19.15 14.80
CA PHE A 4 12.07 19.81 15.03
C PHE A 4 12.94 19.80 13.78
N ARG A 5 13.91 20.71 13.73
CA ARG A 5 14.99 20.81 12.74
C ARG A 5 16.33 20.79 13.47
N ARG A 6 17.43 20.52 12.77
CA ARG A 6 18.77 20.47 13.38
C ARG A 6 19.67 21.61 12.89
N ARG A 7 20.55 22.09 13.76
CA ARG A 7 21.61 23.05 13.40
C ARG A 7 22.92 22.61 14.03
N CYS A 8 24.03 22.73 13.29
CA CYS A 8 25.36 22.48 13.82
C CYS A 8 25.70 23.50 14.91
N LYS A 9 26.16 23.01 16.07
CA LYS A 9 26.50 23.86 17.24
C LYS A 9 28.00 24.04 17.46
N LYS A 10 28.83 23.18 16.85
CA LYS A 10 30.28 23.18 17.04
C LYS A 10 30.96 23.09 15.69
N PHE A 11 31.90 24.00 15.44
CA PHE A 11 32.77 23.94 14.28
C PHE A 11 33.78 22.80 14.45
N ILE A 12 33.82 21.89 13.47
CA ILE A 12 34.82 20.82 13.37
C ILE A 12 35.33 20.86 11.95
N SER A 13 36.57 21.31 11.77
CA SER A 13 37.20 21.45 10.45
C SER A 13 37.24 20.12 9.69
N THR A 14 37.14 20.21 8.37
CA THR A 14 37.40 19.04 7.53
C THR A 14 38.88 18.93 7.22
N THR A 15 39.37 17.69 7.02
CA THR A 15 40.77 17.43 6.65
C THR A 15 41.15 18.05 5.30
N ASN A 16 40.18 18.21 4.40
CA ASN A 16 40.41 18.67 3.03
C ASN A 16 40.26 20.20 2.90
N ASP A 17 39.52 20.83 3.80
CA ASP A 17 39.30 22.28 3.83
C ASP A 17 39.15 22.73 5.29
N PRO A 18 40.22 23.30 5.89
CA PRO A 18 40.20 23.78 7.27
C PRO A 18 39.22 24.93 7.51
N SER A 19 38.84 25.68 6.47
CA SER A 19 37.91 26.81 6.55
C SER A 19 36.44 26.39 6.64
N ARG A 20 36.15 25.11 6.40
CA ARG A 20 34.80 24.56 6.43
C ARG A 20 34.64 23.52 7.52
N CYS A 21 33.52 23.63 8.23
CA CYS A 21 33.08 22.60 9.15
C CYS A 21 32.65 21.36 8.37
N PHE A 22 32.72 20.18 8.99
CA PHE A 22 32.13 18.96 8.44
C PHE A 22 30.63 19.12 8.11
N CYS A 23 29.90 20.00 8.80
CA CYS A 23 28.50 20.27 8.44
C CYS A 23 28.33 20.97 7.07
N GLY A 24 29.42 21.44 6.44
CA GLY A 24 29.44 22.12 5.14
C GLY A 24 29.40 23.64 5.23
N ARG A 25 29.24 24.21 6.44
CA ARG A 25 29.19 25.66 6.68
C ARG A 25 30.56 26.23 7.07
N PRO A 26 30.87 27.48 6.72
CA PRO A 26 32.05 28.19 7.22
C PRO A 26 31.93 28.46 8.73
N GLU A 27 33.05 28.81 9.37
CA GLU A 27 33.10 29.13 10.80
C GLU A 27 32.17 30.30 11.16
N SER A 28 32.09 31.33 10.32
CA SER A 28 31.23 32.50 10.50
C SER A 28 29.72 32.20 10.58
N GLU A 29 29.28 31.06 10.07
CA GLU A 29 27.86 30.64 10.09
C GLU A 29 27.48 29.78 11.31
N HIS A 30 28.45 29.46 12.17
CA HIS A 30 28.21 28.78 13.44
C HIS A 30 27.92 29.83 14.52
N ASP A 31 26.80 29.67 15.22
CA ASP A 31 26.47 30.57 16.33
C ASP A 31 27.42 30.23 17.50
N ASN A 32 28.39 31.10 17.77
CA ASN A 32 29.29 31.00 18.93
C ASN A 32 28.62 31.43 20.26
N SER A 33 27.32 31.76 20.24
CA SER A 33 26.58 32.17 21.43
C SER A 33 26.15 30.96 22.26
N ALA A 34 26.97 30.65 23.26
CA ALA A 34 26.71 29.72 24.33
C ALA A 34 25.66 30.28 25.32
N GLU A 35 24.43 30.52 24.88
CA GLU A 35 23.34 30.94 25.80
C GLU A 35 21.98 30.50 25.26
N TYR A 36 21.67 29.20 25.25
CA TYR A 36 20.28 28.74 25.22
C TYR A 36 20.13 27.38 25.92
N HIS A 37 19.25 27.35 26.92
CA HIS A 37 18.93 26.15 27.69
C HIS A 37 18.41 25.02 26.78
N PRO A 38 19.02 23.82 26.81
CA PRO A 38 18.43 22.66 26.16
C PRO A 38 17.11 22.33 26.84
N LEU A 39 16.03 22.25 26.06
CA LEU A 39 14.86 21.50 26.49
C LEU A 39 15.34 20.08 26.81
N SER A 40 15.08 19.66 28.05
CA SER A 40 15.55 18.37 28.61
C SER A 40 15.39 17.23 27.60
N PRO A 41 16.38 16.33 27.47
CA PRO A 41 16.24 15.17 26.61
C PRO A 41 15.06 14.35 27.14
N VAL A 42 13.98 14.26 26.34
CA VAL A 42 12.93 13.26 26.58
C VAL A 42 13.64 11.91 26.52
N LYS A 43 13.73 11.25 27.68
CA LYS A 43 14.30 9.90 27.79
C LYS A 43 13.62 9.01 26.74
N PRO A 44 14.36 8.33 25.85
CA PRO A 44 13.75 7.29 25.03
C PRO A 44 13.16 6.24 25.97
N PRO A 45 11.99 5.65 25.65
CA PRO A 45 11.49 4.52 26.41
C PRO A 45 12.45 3.34 26.20
N ASN A 46 13.35 3.13 27.17
CA ASN A 46 14.24 1.98 27.21
C ASN A 46 13.52 0.80 27.85
N ARG A 47 13.13 -0.18 27.03
CA ARG A 47 13.41 -1.60 27.33
C ARG A 47 13.32 -2.43 26.05
N ALA A 48 14.36 -3.26 25.87
CA ALA A 48 14.65 -4.19 24.77
C ALA A 48 15.04 -3.55 23.42
N LEU A 49 16.35 -3.33 23.24
CA LEU A 49 17.13 -3.60 22.02
C LEU A 49 18.61 -3.29 22.33
N LYS A 50 19.25 -4.18 23.09
CA LYS A 50 20.72 -4.23 23.14
C LYS A 50 21.19 -4.89 21.84
N SER A 51 22.22 -4.30 21.23
CA SER A 51 22.96 -4.74 20.03
C SER A 51 22.33 -4.42 18.66
N ILE A 52 22.46 -3.17 18.22
CA ILE A 52 22.81 -2.88 16.83
C ILE A 52 23.93 -1.86 16.87
N SER A 53 25.18 -2.31 16.67
CA SER A 53 26.36 -1.46 16.68
C SER A 53 26.28 -0.41 15.57
N THR A 54 26.16 0.85 15.96
CA THR A 54 26.15 2.05 15.11
C THR A 54 27.53 2.39 14.54
N LYS A 55 28.36 1.39 14.21
CA LYS A 55 29.77 1.57 13.84
C LYS A 55 30.06 1.68 12.33
N LEU A 56 29.08 1.64 11.43
CA LEU A 56 29.36 1.45 10.00
C LEU A 56 28.80 2.50 9.01
N LEU A 57 28.47 3.73 9.42
CA LEU A 57 28.03 4.75 8.46
C LEU A 57 29.04 5.84 8.11
N PHE A 58 30.21 5.89 8.76
CA PHE A 58 31.32 6.69 8.26
C PHE A 58 32.62 6.05 8.74
N THR A 59 33.41 5.43 7.88
CA THR A 59 34.87 5.23 8.05
C THR A 59 35.43 4.56 6.79
N ASN A 60 36.34 5.25 6.10
CA ASN A 60 37.34 4.58 5.27
C ASN A 60 38.37 3.92 6.22
N PRO A 61 38.80 2.68 5.98
CA PRO A 61 39.89 2.08 6.75
C PRO A 61 41.20 2.18 5.95
N SER A 62 42.14 2.99 6.45
CA SER A 62 43.60 2.79 6.29
C SER A 62 44.39 3.88 7.02
N LEU A 63 45.15 3.44 8.06
CA LEU A 63 46.47 3.90 8.57
C LEU A 63 46.61 5.41 8.90
N ASP A 64 47.08 5.87 10.06
CA ASP A 64 48.19 5.42 10.91
C ASP A 64 48.00 5.82 12.38
N GLN A 65 48.73 5.14 13.26
CA GLN A 65 48.90 5.47 14.68
C GLN A 65 49.68 6.78 14.84
N SER A 66 49.01 7.85 15.26
CA SER A 66 49.61 8.91 16.08
C SER A 66 48.51 9.59 16.90
N GLU A 67 48.72 9.67 18.21
CA GLU A 67 47.82 10.29 19.18
C GLU A 67 47.79 11.81 18.98
N HIS A 68 46.90 12.27 18.10
CA HIS A 68 46.29 13.59 18.21
C HIS A 68 44.77 13.39 18.23
N ASP A 69 44.14 13.75 19.34
CA ASP A 69 42.69 13.69 19.56
C ASP A 69 41.93 14.66 18.63
N PHE A 70 41.82 14.32 17.35
CA PHE A 70 40.94 15.02 16.43
C PHE A 70 39.50 14.54 16.66
N GLU A 71 38.70 15.36 17.34
CA GLU A 71 37.28 15.07 17.57
C GLU A 71 36.54 14.91 16.23
N ARG A 72 35.93 13.73 16.04
CA ARG A 72 35.19 13.42 14.81
C ARG A 72 33.76 13.94 14.85
N TRP A 73 33.37 14.70 13.82
CA TRP A 73 32.00 15.21 13.70
C TRP A 73 30.95 14.08 13.67
N ASN A 74 29.85 14.32 14.36
CA ASN A 74 28.74 13.38 14.56
C ASN A 74 27.46 14.18 14.79
N VAL A 75 26.40 13.86 14.06
CA VAL A 75 25.12 14.57 14.12
C VAL A 75 24.58 14.65 15.55
N ALA A 76 24.59 13.54 16.30
CA ALA A 76 23.98 13.49 17.63
C ALA A 76 24.73 14.36 18.66
N LYS A 77 26.06 14.44 18.56
CA LYS A 77 26.88 15.23 19.50
C LYS A 77 26.98 16.71 19.11
N HIS A 78 27.03 17.00 17.81
CA HIS A 78 27.43 18.31 17.28
C HIS A 78 26.27 19.11 16.66
N THR A 79 25.02 18.66 16.81
CA THR A 79 23.85 19.43 16.40
C THR A 79 22.86 19.61 17.55
N ILE A 80 22.07 20.69 17.49
CA ILE A 80 21.00 21.02 18.44
C ILE A 80 19.66 21.02 17.69
N LEU A 81 18.60 20.62 18.39
CA LEU A 81 17.23 20.66 17.89
C LEU A 81 16.58 22.03 18.14
N TYR A 82 15.89 22.53 17.13
CA TYR A 82 15.03 23.71 17.20
C TYR A 82 13.65 23.37 16.65
N PRO A 83 12.57 24.07 17.05
CA PRO A 83 11.29 23.95 16.37
C PRO A 83 11.44 24.20 14.86
N THR A 84 10.71 23.43 14.06
CA THR A 84 10.72 23.60 12.60
C THR A 84 10.19 24.97 12.21
N ASN A 85 10.73 25.52 11.14
CA ASN A 85 10.38 26.84 10.61
C ASN A 85 10.06 26.81 9.11
N ALA A 86 9.82 25.62 8.56
CA ALA A 86 9.59 25.41 7.13
C ALA A 86 8.55 24.31 6.96
N TYR A 87 7.29 24.70 6.74
CA TYR A 87 6.19 23.82 6.40
C TYR A 87 5.06 24.58 5.71
N GLY A 88 4.29 23.90 4.86
CA GLY A 88 3.18 24.52 4.14
C GLY A 88 2.91 23.81 2.82
N ILE A 89 2.67 24.60 1.77
CA ILE A 89 2.38 24.12 0.42
C ILE A 89 3.42 24.69 -0.55
N ILE A 90 3.96 23.85 -1.42
CA ILE A 90 4.76 24.25 -2.58
C ILE A 90 3.83 24.35 -3.78
N GLU A 91 3.87 25.47 -4.50
CA GLU A 91 3.20 25.66 -5.77
C GLU A 91 4.26 25.73 -6.88
N PHE A 92 4.27 24.74 -7.77
CA PHE A 92 5.27 24.65 -8.83
C PHE A 92 4.93 25.57 -10.00
N GLU A 93 5.86 26.46 -10.33
CA GLU A 93 5.76 27.41 -11.44
C GLU A 93 5.89 26.73 -12.82
N ASN A 94 5.51 27.43 -13.88
CA ASN A 94 5.64 27.03 -15.29
C ASN A 94 4.78 25.86 -15.78
N MET A 95 3.68 25.56 -15.09
CA MET A 95 2.73 24.54 -15.51
C MET A 95 1.38 25.18 -15.87
N LEU A 96 0.75 24.72 -16.95
CA LEU A 96 -0.60 25.19 -17.37
C LEU A 96 -1.62 25.10 -16.22
N HIS A 97 -1.41 24.16 -15.30
CA HIS A 97 -2.04 24.08 -13.99
C HIS A 97 -0.95 23.86 -12.92
N PRO A 98 -0.72 24.79 -11.99
CA PRO A 98 0.37 24.69 -11.02
C PRO A 98 0.16 23.47 -10.11
N ALA A 99 1.18 22.61 -10.05
CA ALA A 99 1.16 21.45 -9.17
C ALA A 99 1.32 21.94 -7.72
N LYS A 100 0.50 21.42 -6.79
CA LYS A 100 0.56 21.76 -5.37
C LYS A 100 1.01 20.54 -4.59
N ALA A 101 1.97 20.74 -3.69
CA ALA A 101 2.51 19.68 -2.85
C ALA A 101 2.62 20.14 -1.40
N HIS A 102 2.23 19.29 -0.45
CA HIS A 102 2.49 19.57 0.97
C HIS A 102 3.97 19.34 1.28
N TYR A 103 4.56 20.18 2.13
CA TYR A 103 5.94 19.99 2.59
C TYR A 103 6.09 20.25 4.09
N LEU A 104 7.03 19.53 4.68
CA LEU A 104 7.46 19.71 6.06
C LEU A 104 8.97 19.49 6.17
N ARG A 105 9.68 20.42 6.80
CA ARG A 105 11.04 20.20 7.29
C ARG A 105 11.01 19.54 8.66
N LEU A 106 11.73 18.43 8.80
CA LEU A 106 11.83 17.68 10.05
C LEU A 106 13.23 17.09 10.27
N ALA A 107 13.55 16.76 11.52
CA ALA A 107 14.83 16.16 11.88
C ALA A 107 14.91 14.71 11.40
N TYR A 108 16.11 14.25 11.02
CA TYR A 108 16.34 12.87 10.54
C TYR A 108 15.94 11.78 11.54
N ASP A 109 15.87 12.11 12.83
CA ASP A 109 15.56 11.20 13.92
C ASP A 109 14.11 11.29 14.42
N THR A 110 13.26 12.09 13.75
CA THR A 110 11.82 12.22 14.04
C THR A 110 11.14 10.87 14.15
N ASN A 111 10.19 10.73 15.10
CA ASN A 111 9.45 9.49 15.28
C ASN A 111 8.45 9.27 14.12
N PRO A 112 8.51 8.13 13.40
CA PRO A 112 7.60 7.80 12.31
C PRO A 112 6.10 7.90 12.64
N SER A 113 5.70 7.63 13.89
CA SER A 113 4.30 7.76 14.34
C SER A 113 3.75 9.18 14.18
N GLN A 114 4.58 10.21 14.38
CA GLN A 114 4.21 11.60 14.17
C GLN A 114 4.00 11.92 12.69
N ILE A 115 4.77 11.28 11.80
CA ILE A 115 4.63 11.42 10.35
C ILE A 115 3.32 10.76 9.88
N VAL A 116 2.99 9.56 10.38
CA VAL A 116 1.71 8.93 10.08
C VAL A 116 0.53 9.76 10.59
N HIS A 117 0.64 10.34 11.79
CA HIS A 117 -0.37 11.25 12.32
C HIS A 117 -0.53 12.52 11.44
N LEU A 118 0.58 13.09 10.96
CA LEU A 118 0.55 14.19 9.99
C LEU A 118 -0.21 13.79 8.73
N PHE A 119 0.17 12.67 8.12
CA PHE A 119 -0.38 12.23 6.84
C PHE A 119 -1.88 11.97 6.95
N THR A 120 -2.30 11.26 7.99
CA THR A 120 -3.71 10.84 8.16
C THR A 120 -4.61 11.95 8.72
N LYS A 121 -4.14 12.75 9.68
CA LYS A 121 -4.99 13.74 10.36
C LYS A 121 -4.91 15.13 9.74
N GLN A 122 -3.72 15.56 9.30
CA GLN A 122 -3.52 16.91 8.79
C GLN A 122 -3.60 16.94 7.25
N TRP A 123 -2.93 16.02 6.58
CA TRP A 123 -2.94 15.94 5.11
C TRP A 123 -4.08 15.08 4.56
N ARG A 124 -4.89 14.47 5.44
CA ARG A 124 -6.08 13.67 5.12
C ARG A 124 -5.83 12.54 4.10
N LEU A 125 -4.63 11.97 4.14
CA LEU A 125 -4.25 10.82 3.33
C LEU A 125 -4.73 9.52 3.99
N GLN A 126 -5.39 8.66 3.22
CA GLN A 126 -5.68 7.29 3.65
C GLN A 126 -4.40 6.46 3.66
N LEU A 127 -4.28 5.53 4.62
CA LEU A 127 -3.14 4.60 4.66
C LEU A 127 -3.08 3.76 3.38
N PRO A 128 -1.88 3.46 2.86
CA PRO A 128 -1.73 2.71 1.61
C PRO A 128 -1.98 1.22 1.81
N ASN A 129 -2.43 0.55 0.74
CA ASN A 129 -2.48 -0.92 0.69
C ASN A 129 -1.13 -1.52 0.26
N LEU A 130 -0.19 -0.70 -0.20
CA LEU A 130 1.14 -1.09 -0.65
C LEU A 130 2.10 0.11 -0.62
N ILE A 131 3.36 -0.11 -0.23
CA ILE A 131 4.42 0.89 -0.40
C ILE A 131 5.41 0.41 -1.45
N VAL A 132 5.61 1.20 -2.50
CA VAL A 132 6.63 0.98 -3.52
C VAL A 132 7.75 1.98 -3.29
N SER A 133 8.87 1.49 -2.76
CA SER A 133 10.07 2.29 -2.46
C SER A 133 11.06 2.23 -3.62
N ILE A 134 11.13 3.31 -4.40
CA ILE A 134 11.98 3.36 -5.60
C ILE A 134 13.36 3.91 -5.24
N HIS A 135 14.41 3.19 -5.64
CA HIS A 135 15.81 3.60 -5.52
C HIS A 135 16.51 3.46 -6.88
N GLY A 136 17.54 4.27 -7.11
CA GLY A 136 18.22 4.29 -8.39
C GLY A 136 19.29 5.38 -8.47
N GLY A 137 19.71 5.71 -9.69
CA GLY A 137 20.68 6.77 -9.95
C GLY A 137 20.24 8.14 -9.47
N ILE A 138 21.15 8.86 -8.82
CA ILE A 138 20.96 10.28 -8.47
C ILE A 138 21.30 11.17 -9.68
N GLN A 139 22.28 10.77 -10.49
CA GLN A 139 22.66 11.47 -11.72
C GLN A 139 21.65 11.17 -12.84
N ASN A 140 21.47 12.11 -13.77
CA ASN A 140 20.58 11.91 -14.92
C ASN A 140 21.16 10.84 -15.85
N PHE A 141 20.29 9.92 -16.29
CA PHE A 141 20.60 8.88 -17.27
C PHE A 141 19.39 8.69 -18.18
N GLU A 142 19.61 8.08 -19.33
CA GLU A 142 18.54 7.75 -20.27
C GLU A 142 18.21 6.27 -20.21
N LEU A 143 16.92 5.96 -20.07
CA LEU A 143 16.42 4.61 -20.24
C LEU A 143 16.09 4.37 -21.71
N GLU A 144 16.29 3.13 -22.16
CA GLU A 144 15.78 2.65 -23.45
C GLU A 144 14.29 3.01 -23.59
N PRO A 145 13.83 3.55 -24.74
CA PRO A 145 12.44 4.00 -24.90
C PRO A 145 11.38 2.96 -24.55
N ARG A 146 11.59 1.70 -24.95
CA ARG A 146 10.68 0.59 -24.63
C ARG A 146 10.63 0.33 -23.13
N LEU A 147 11.79 0.26 -22.48
CA LEU A 147 11.88 0.09 -21.01
C LEU A 147 11.20 1.23 -20.26
N ARG A 148 11.41 2.47 -20.71
CA ARG A 148 10.79 3.65 -20.14
C ARG A 148 9.26 3.58 -20.20
N GLN A 149 8.70 3.12 -21.31
CA GLN A 149 7.25 2.99 -21.48
C GLN A 149 6.68 1.87 -20.61
N VAL A 150 7.36 0.72 -20.54
CA VAL A 150 6.95 -0.42 -19.70
C VAL A 150 7.01 -0.05 -18.21
N LEU A 151 8.09 0.58 -17.77
CA LEU A 151 8.25 1.10 -16.40
C LEU A 151 7.14 2.11 -16.08
N LYS A 152 6.87 3.05 -17.00
CA LYS A 152 5.80 4.04 -16.84
C LYS A 152 4.43 3.39 -16.67
N ARG A 153 4.08 2.46 -17.56
CA ARG A 153 2.80 1.73 -17.52
C ARG A 153 2.66 0.96 -16.21
N GLY A 154 3.68 0.19 -15.83
CA GLY A 154 3.63 -0.65 -14.63
C GLY A 154 3.55 0.16 -13.34
N LEU A 155 4.35 1.23 -13.18
CA LEU A 155 4.27 2.08 -12.00
C LEU A 155 2.91 2.79 -11.88
N LEU A 156 2.38 3.31 -12.99
CA LEU A 156 1.06 3.95 -13.00
C LEU A 156 -0.05 2.96 -12.65
N LYS A 157 0.01 1.73 -13.19
CA LYS A 157 -0.95 0.66 -12.93
C LYS A 157 -0.88 0.18 -11.49
N ALA A 158 0.31 -0.02 -10.93
CA ALA A 158 0.51 -0.37 -9.52
C ALA A 158 -0.02 0.72 -8.58
N ALA A 159 0.27 2.00 -8.86
CA ALA A 159 -0.22 3.12 -8.05
C ALA A 159 -1.75 3.20 -8.01
N LYS A 160 -2.40 3.07 -9.18
CA LYS A 160 -3.86 3.22 -9.31
C LYS A 160 -4.64 2.02 -8.80
N THR A 161 -4.24 0.80 -9.19
CA THR A 161 -5.02 -0.41 -8.86
C THR A 161 -4.77 -0.85 -7.43
N ALA A 162 -3.51 -0.89 -6.99
CA ALA A 162 -3.14 -1.36 -5.67
C ALA A 162 -3.25 -0.29 -4.57
N GLY A 163 -3.66 0.96 -4.88
CA GLY A 163 -3.70 2.05 -3.89
C GLY A 163 -2.34 2.30 -3.25
N ALA A 164 -1.26 2.20 -4.04
CA ALA A 164 0.10 2.22 -3.52
C ALA A 164 0.62 3.65 -3.28
N TRP A 165 1.35 3.83 -2.18
CA TRP A 165 2.19 5.01 -2.00
C TRP A 165 3.56 4.77 -2.64
N ILE A 166 4.01 5.74 -3.44
CA ILE A 166 5.32 5.68 -4.11
C ILE A 166 6.31 6.57 -3.36
N PHE A 167 7.37 5.97 -2.83
CA PHE A 167 8.43 6.70 -2.14
C PHE A 167 9.63 6.88 -3.06
N THR A 168 10.13 8.12 -3.15
CA THR A 168 11.37 8.45 -3.86
C THR A 168 12.19 9.48 -3.05
N SER A 169 13.36 9.89 -3.55
CA SER A 169 14.12 10.99 -2.93
C SER A 169 13.46 12.35 -3.09
N GLY A 170 12.47 12.51 -3.97
CA GLY A 170 11.80 13.79 -4.28
C GLY A 170 12.65 14.81 -5.04
N ILE A 171 13.91 14.51 -5.30
CA ILE A 171 14.84 15.38 -6.02
C ILE A 171 14.64 15.20 -7.52
N ASN A 172 14.62 16.29 -8.29
CA ASN A 172 14.39 16.31 -9.73
C ASN A 172 15.61 15.87 -10.57
N THR A 173 16.21 14.73 -10.23
CA THR A 173 17.37 14.16 -10.95
C THR A 173 17.30 12.64 -11.03
N GLY A 174 17.97 12.06 -12.02
CA GLY A 174 18.13 10.62 -12.19
C GLY A 174 16.82 9.85 -12.25
N VAL A 175 16.71 8.76 -11.48
CA VAL A 175 15.54 7.87 -11.48
C VAL A 175 14.23 8.62 -11.20
N VAL A 176 14.28 9.67 -10.39
CA VAL A 176 13.07 10.40 -9.97
C VAL A 176 12.48 11.20 -11.12
N LYS A 177 13.26 11.63 -12.12
CA LYS A 177 12.72 12.23 -13.34
C LYS A 177 11.85 11.24 -14.10
N HIS A 178 12.36 10.02 -14.31
CA HIS A 178 11.62 8.96 -14.99
C HIS A 178 10.33 8.58 -14.25
N VAL A 179 10.37 8.51 -12.91
CA VAL A 179 9.19 8.27 -12.07
C VAL A 179 8.20 9.43 -12.14
N GLY A 180 8.70 10.67 -12.09
CA GLY A 180 7.90 11.88 -12.23
C GLY A 180 7.16 11.88 -13.57
N ASP A 181 7.87 11.69 -14.68
CA ASP A 181 7.29 11.62 -16.02
C ASP A 181 6.30 10.44 -16.20
N ALA A 182 6.51 9.35 -15.47
CA ALA A 182 5.61 8.21 -15.46
C ALA A 182 4.26 8.52 -14.78
N LEU A 183 4.31 9.23 -13.66
CA LEU A 183 3.16 9.52 -12.81
C LEU A 183 2.56 10.91 -13.08
N PHE A 184 3.21 11.71 -13.93
CA PHE A 184 2.75 13.02 -14.33
C PHE A 184 1.45 12.92 -15.15
N MET A 185 0.35 13.38 -14.54
CA MET A 185 -0.99 13.41 -15.17
C MET A 185 -1.33 14.86 -15.56
N ARG A 186 -1.69 15.06 -16.84
CA ARG A 186 -1.87 16.38 -17.47
C ARG A 186 -3.23 17.08 -17.19
N SER A 187 -4.09 16.61 -16.28
CA SER A 187 -5.45 17.18 -16.11
C SER A 187 -5.99 17.17 -14.66
N ARG A 188 -7.00 18.04 -14.42
CA ARG A 188 -7.65 18.41 -13.13
C ARG A 188 -8.16 17.26 -12.25
N ILE A 189 -8.17 16.02 -12.74
CA ILE A 189 -8.48 14.84 -11.95
C ILE A 189 -7.14 14.29 -11.47
N ARG A 190 -6.60 14.86 -10.38
CA ARG A 190 -5.55 14.18 -9.62
C ARG A 190 -6.18 12.87 -9.13
N SER A 191 -5.97 11.80 -9.88
CA SER A 191 -6.16 10.44 -9.39
C SER A 191 -5.49 10.33 -8.03
N ASN A 192 -6.07 9.57 -7.11
CA ASN A 192 -5.65 9.35 -5.70
C ASN A 192 -4.23 8.73 -5.53
N ILE A 193 -3.31 8.97 -6.46
CA ILE A 193 -1.92 8.55 -6.43
C ILE A 193 -1.16 9.44 -5.46
N VAL A 194 -0.51 8.82 -4.49
CA VAL A 194 0.31 9.50 -3.50
C VAL A 194 1.77 9.21 -3.79
N VAL A 195 2.53 10.25 -4.14
CA VAL A 195 3.97 10.19 -4.37
C VAL A 195 4.67 11.06 -3.32
N VAL A 196 5.47 10.42 -2.48
CA VAL A 196 6.16 11.06 -1.34
C VAL A 196 7.65 11.19 -1.64
N GLY A 197 8.13 12.42 -1.64
CA GLY A 197 9.56 12.76 -1.77
C GLY A 197 10.20 12.89 -0.40
N ILE A 198 11.18 12.04 -0.09
CA ILE A 198 11.94 12.11 1.16
C ILE A 198 13.34 12.64 0.83
N ALA A 199 13.50 13.96 0.95
CA ALA A 199 14.66 14.69 0.44
C ALA A 199 15.52 15.28 1.57
N PRO A 200 16.85 15.27 1.49
CA PRO A 200 17.70 15.99 2.44
C PRO A 200 17.59 17.51 2.28
N TRP A 201 17.21 18.21 3.35
CA TRP A 201 17.09 19.67 3.39
C TRP A 201 18.37 20.40 2.95
N GLY A 202 19.53 19.83 3.29
CA GLY A 202 20.84 20.41 2.98
C GLY A 202 21.17 20.50 1.48
N VAL A 203 20.51 19.72 0.64
CA VAL A 203 20.77 19.62 -0.81
C VAL A 203 19.78 20.45 -1.64
N ILE A 204 18.64 20.84 -1.06
CA ILE A 204 17.56 21.49 -1.79
C ILE A 204 17.99 22.90 -2.22
N GLN A 205 17.92 23.15 -3.52
CA GLN A 205 18.09 24.48 -4.10
C GLN A 205 16.87 25.35 -3.77
N GLY A 206 17.10 26.62 -3.43
CA GLY A 206 16.02 27.54 -3.06
C GLY A 206 15.42 27.29 -1.67
N ARG A 207 16.04 26.45 -0.82
CA ARG A 207 15.52 26.11 0.52
C ARG A 207 15.24 27.30 1.43
N GLU A 208 15.89 28.44 1.20
CA GLU A 208 15.66 29.67 1.96
C GLU A 208 14.25 30.23 1.71
N GLN A 209 13.70 30.07 0.50
CA GLN A 209 12.34 30.45 0.14
C GLN A 209 11.29 29.54 0.79
N LEU A 210 11.66 28.29 1.10
CA LEU A 210 10.80 27.33 1.79
C LEU A 210 10.72 27.60 3.31
N LYS A 211 11.43 28.60 3.84
CA LYS A 211 11.29 29.01 5.24
C LYS A 211 10.01 29.81 5.40
N GLY A 212 9.11 29.30 6.23
CA GLY A 212 7.78 29.85 6.45
C GLY A 212 6.95 28.87 7.28
N GLN A 213 6.00 29.41 8.03
CA GLN A 213 5.08 28.62 8.84
C GLN A 213 3.71 28.62 8.17
N ASN A 214 3.29 27.47 7.64
CA ASN A 214 2.04 27.26 6.92
C ASN A 214 1.84 28.19 5.72
N GLN A 215 2.90 28.45 4.95
CA GLN A 215 2.83 29.33 3.79
C GLN A 215 2.78 28.54 2.49
N THR A 216 2.09 29.11 1.49
CA THR A 216 2.17 28.66 0.11
C THR A 216 3.36 29.36 -0.55
N VAL A 217 4.34 28.59 -1.00
CA VAL A 217 5.58 29.10 -1.59
C VAL A 217 5.62 28.73 -3.06
N SER A 218 5.83 29.72 -3.91
CA SER A 218 6.07 29.51 -5.33
C SER A 218 7.47 28.94 -5.53
N TYR A 219 7.60 27.82 -6.23
CA TYR A 219 8.87 27.11 -6.40
C TYR A 219 9.14 26.76 -7.85
N HIS A 220 10.33 27.12 -8.31
CA HIS A 220 10.76 26.89 -9.66
C HIS A 220 11.48 25.55 -9.81
N SER A 221 10.87 24.61 -10.53
CA SER A 221 11.42 23.27 -10.79
C SER A 221 12.11 23.18 -12.16
N ALA A 222 12.95 24.16 -12.52
CA ALA A 222 13.86 24.00 -13.65
C ALA A 222 15.13 23.28 -13.21
N ALA A 223 15.61 22.34 -14.02
CA ALA A 223 16.89 21.69 -13.79
C ALA A 223 18.02 22.66 -14.16
N VAL A 224 18.37 23.56 -13.25
CA VAL A 224 19.59 24.36 -13.39
C VAL A 224 20.72 23.51 -12.80
N VAL A 225 21.60 23.02 -13.67
CA VAL A 225 22.85 22.39 -13.25
C VAL A 225 23.67 23.48 -12.57
N THR A 226 23.74 23.43 -11.25
CA THR A 226 24.67 24.25 -10.48
C THR A 226 25.81 23.36 -10.02
N GLU A 227 27.04 23.89 -10.05
CA GLU A 227 28.26 23.19 -9.61
C GLU A 227 28.25 22.86 -8.09
N ASP A 228 27.21 23.27 -7.38
CA ASP A 228 27.14 23.37 -5.92
C ASP A 228 26.61 22.12 -5.18
N ASN A 229 26.49 20.96 -5.84
CA ASN A 229 25.87 19.75 -5.26
C ASN A 229 24.44 19.98 -4.71
N CYS A 230 23.74 20.99 -5.25
CA CYS A 230 22.35 21.29 -4.93
C CYS A 230 21.43 20.75 -6.03
N ALA A 231 20.17 20.47 -5.69
CA ALA A 231 19.19 19.98 -6.63
C ALA A 231 17.78 20.51 -6.34
N THR A 232 16.96 20.60 -7.38
CA THR A 232 15.57 21.06 -7.27
C THR A 232 14.62 19.92 -6.88
N LEU A 233 13.47 20.27 -6.32
CA LEU A 233 12.39 19.32 -6.04
C LEU A 233 11.60 18.99 -7.31
N ASN A 234 11.12 17.75 -7.44
CA ASN A 234 10.36 17.32 -8.62
C ASN A 234 8.87 17.71 -8.51
N SER A 235 8.31 18.30 -9.57
CA SER A 235 6.94 18.80 -9.57
C SER A 235 5.82 17.74 -9.61
N SER A 236 6.16 16.46 -9.81
CA SER A 236 5.18 15.36 -9.90
C SER A 236 4.81 14.78 -8.52
N HIS A 237 5.50 15.19 -7.46
CA HIS A 237 5.24 14.73 -6.10
C HIS A 237 4.14 15.55 -5.44
N CYS A 238 3.29 14.89 -4.65
CA CYS A 238 2.22 15.56 -3.90
C CYS A 238 2.64 15.90 -2.45
N CYS A 239 3.72 15.28 -1.95
CA CYS A 239 4.12 15.36 -0.55
C CYS A 239 5.64 15.32 -0.41
N PHE A 240 6.19 16.16 0.47
CA PHE A 240 7.62 16.25 0.74
C PHE A 240 7.94 16.20 2.23
N LEU A 241 8.82 15.26 2.58
CA LEU A 241 9.49 15.19 3.89
C LEU A 241 10.92 15.68 3.70
N LEU A 242 11.20 16.90 4.16
CA LEU A 242 12.49 17.56 4.00
C LEU A 242 13.35 17.29 5.24
N VAL A 243 14.25 16.32 5.13
CA VAL A 243 14.97 15.71 6.24
C VAL A 243 16.21 16.52 6.58
N ASP A 244 16.31 16.93 7.84
CA ASP A 244 17.37 17.79 8.34
C ASP A 244 18.25 17.07 9.37
N ASN A 245 19.53 16.94 9.03
CA ASN A 245 20.58 16.41 9.90
C ASN A 245 21.60 17.51 10.29
N GLY A 246 21.30 18.78 10.03
CA GLY A 246 22.17 19.91 10.29
C GLY A 246 23.31 20.11 9.29
N THR A 247 23.45 19.25 8.29
CA THR A 247 24.45 19.38 7.22
C THR A 247 23.93 20.15 6.01
N VAL A 248 24.84 20.67 5.20
CA VAL A 248 24.60 21.44 3.98
C VAL A 248 25.32 20.74 2.83
N ARG A 249 24.65 20.59 1.68
CA ARG A 249 25.14 19.94 0.44
C ARG A 249 25.60 18.49 0.63
N LYS A 250 25.05 17.79 1.63
CA LYS A 250 25.35 16.38 1.93
C LYS A 250 24.08 15.55 1.94
N TYR A 251 24.17 14.38 1.31
CA TYR A 251 23.14 13.34 1.30
C TYR A 251 23.29 12.41 2.52
N GLY A 252 22.30 11.56 2.76
CA GLY A 252 22.35 10.44 3.71
C GLY A 252 21.51 10.62 4.99
N GLY A 253 21.08 11.84 5.32
CA GLY A 253 20.19 12.07 6.46
C GLY A 253 18.81 11.45 6.26
N GLU A 254 18.32 11.53 5.03
CA GLU A 254 17.05 10.99 4.54
C GLU A 254 16.97 9.48 4.58
N VAL A 255 18.11 8.78 4.39
CA VAL A 255 18.15 7.30 4.30
C VAL A 255 17.68 6.67 5.61
N ILE A 256 18.15 7.20 6.74
CA ILE A 256 17.80 6.69 8.08
C ILE A 256 16.30 6.91 8.36
N LEU A 257 15.79 8.10 8.07
CA LEU A 257 14.38 8.41 8.27
C LEU A 257 13.50 7.54 7.38
N ARG A 258 13.83 7.43 6.08
CA ARG A 258 13.09 6.64 5.10
C ARG A 258 12.96 5.19 5.55
N LYS A 259 14.07 4.54 5.94
CA LYS A 259 14.05 3.16 6.45
C LYS A 259 13.17 2.99 7.68
N ARG A 260 13.32 3.87 8.68
CA ARG A 260 12.48 3.84 9.90
C ARG A 260 11.01 4.06 9.58
N PHE A 261 10.70 4.92 8.61
CA PHE A 261 9.34 5.24 8.22
C PHE A 261 8.68 4.07 7.46
N GLU A 262 9.38 3.49 6.48
CA GLU A 262 8.94 2.29 5.77
C GLU A 262 8.69 1.13 6.73
N LYS A 263 9.62 0.87 7.67
CA LYS A 263 9.44 -0.15 8.71
C LYS A 263 8.25 0.11 9.63
N TYR A 264 8.02 1.36 10.00
CA TYR A 264 6.87 1.70 10.83
C TYR A 264 5.55 1.51 10.08
N LEU A 265 5.52 1.88 8.79
CA LEU A 265 4.36 1.69 7.94
C LEU A 265 4.06 0.20 7.72
N SER A 266 5.08 -0.63 7.55
CA SER A 266 4.89 -2.09 7.39
C SER A 266 4.31 -2.78 8.62
N GLN A 267 4.33 -2.12 9.78
CA GLN A 267 3.70 -2.60 11.01
C GLN A 267 2.28 -2.06 11.19
N GLN A 268 1.84 -1.12 10.36
CA GLN A 268 0.48 -0.60 10.42
C GLN A 268 -0.49 -1.62 9.87
N LYS A 269 -1.59 -1.76 10.59
CA LYS A 269 -2.69 -2.65 10.22
C LYS A 269 -3.70 -1.86 9.39
N ILE A 270 -3.89 -2.28 8.15
CA ILE A 270 -4.94 -1.78 7.28
C ILE A 270 -6.15 -2.72 7.39
N SER A 271 -7.33 -2.12 7.53
CA SER A 271 -8.61 -2.81 7.39
C SER A 271 -9.18 -2.45 6.03
N PHE A 272 -9.49 -3.45 5.22
CA PHE A 272 -10.26 -3.23 4.00
C PHE A 272 -11.75 -3.12 4.39
N HIS A 273 -12.45 -2.08 3.90
CA HIS A 273 -13.91 -1.87 4.03
C HIS A 273 -14.57 -2.23 5.39
N GLY A 274 -13.87 -1.96 6.50
CA GLY A 274 -14.44 -2.03 7.86
C GLY A 274 -14.56 -3.43 8.46
N HIS A 275 -14.52 -4.49 7.67
CA HIS A 275 -14.70 -5.85 8.16
C HIS A 275 -13.73 -6.79 7.45
N VAL A 276 -13.14 -7.69 8.23
CA VAL A 276 -12.23 -8.77 7.84
C VAL A 276 -10.74 -8.43 7.69
N GLY A 277 -9.89 -9.07 8.50
CA GLY A 277 -8.46 -9.26 8.21
C GLY A 277 -7.59 -8.00 8.29
N LYS A 278 -7.08 -7.67 9.48
CA LYS A 278 -6.04 -6.64 9.60
C LYS A 278 -4.72 -7.16 9.03
N GLN A 279 -4.39 -6.75 7.81
CA GLN A 279 -3.10 -7.05 7.20
C GLN A 279 -2.10 -5.92 7.45
N ASN A 280 -0.84 -6.29 7.50
CA ASN A 280 0.25 -5.34 7.53
C ASN A 280 0.44 -4.74 6.14
N VAL A 281 0.82 -3.45 6.06
CA VAL A 281 1.13 -2.82 4.77
C VAL A 281 2.38 -3.47 4.15
N PRO A 282 2.29 -4.14 3.00
CA PRO A 282 3.47 -4.68 2.33
C PRO A 282 4.37 -3.55 1.81
N VAL A 283 5.68 -3.77 1.89
CA VAL A 283 6.70 -2.88 1.32
C VAL A 283 7.48 -3.65 0.28
N VAL A 284 7.67 -3.04 -0.88
CA VAL A 284 8.50 -3.57 -1.97
C VAL A 284 9.48 -2.49 -2.42
N CYS A 285 10.74 -2.88 -2.61
CA CYS A 285 11.76 -2.02 -3.15
C CYS A 285 11.87 -2.25 -4.67
N VAL A 286 11.94 -1.17 -5.45
CA VAL A 286 12.19 -1.24 -6.91
C VAL A 286 13.50 -0.52 -7.23
N ILE A 287 14.40 -1.21 -7.91
CA ILE A 287 15.72 -0.71 -8.32
C ILE A 287 15.75 -0.43 -9.81
N VAL A 288 16.09 0.80 -10.17
CA VAL A 288 16.31 1.23 -11.56
C VAL A 288 17.66 1.93 -11.65
N GLU A 289 18.56 1.40 -12.48
CA GLU A 289 19.95 1.84 -12.61
C GLU A 289 20.67 1.80 -11.24
N GLY A 290 21.37 2.87 -10.85
CA GLY A 290 21.94 3.01 -9.50
C GLY A 290 23.46 2.89 -9.40
N GLY A 291 23.96 3.25 -8.23
CA GLY A 291 25.38 3.22 -7.87
C GLY A 291 25.70 2.14 -6.82
N THR A 292 26.90 2.19 -6.26
CA THR A 292 27.32 1.26 -5.20
C THR A 292 26.47 1.36 -3.93
N ASN A 293 26.03 2.57 -3.58
CA ASN A 293 25.08 2.75 -2.47
C ASN A 293 23.73 2.04 -2.74
N THR A 294 23.30 1.93 -4.00
CA THR A 294 22.08 1.19 -4.35
C THR A 294 22.24 -0.30 -4.06
N ILE A 295 23.41 -0.89 -4.32
CA ILE A 295 23.73 -2.28 -3.96
C ILE A 295 23.66 -2.47 -2.44
N ARG A 296 24.21 -1.52 -1.66
CA ARG A 296 24.09 -1.53 -0.19
C ARG A 296 22.65 -1.43 0.27
N THR A 297 21.84 -0.57 -0.34
CA THR A 297 20.40 -0.49 -0.03
C THR A 297 19.71 -1.84 -0.28
N VAL A 298 20.02 -2.53 -1.38
CA VAL A 298 19.50 -3.88 -1.64
C VAL A 298 19.93 -4.85 -0.56
N LEU A 299 21.21 -4.86 -0.20
CA LEU A 299 21.75 -5.70 0.88
C LEU A 299 21.01 -5.45 2.20
N GLU A 300 20.79 -4.18 2.54
CA GLU A 300 20.07 -3.79 3.75
C GLU A 300 18.60 -4.25 3.75
N TYR A 301 17.91 -4.20 2.61
CA TYR A 301 16.51 -4.64 2.52
C TYR A 301 16.37 -6.16 2.63
N VAL A 302 17.24 -6.93 1.95
CA VAL A 302 17.16 -8.40 1.96
C VAL A 302 17.68 -9.02 3.26
N THR A 303 18.45 -8.26 4.04
CA THR A 303 18.94 -8.66 5.37
C THR A 303 18.12 -8.08 6.53
N GLU A 304 17.11 -7.24 6.24
CA GLU A 304 16.21 -6.73 7.27
C GLU A 304 15.36 -7.86 7.88
N GLU A 305 14.86 -7.63 9.11
CA GLU A 305 13.93 -8.53 9.78
C GLU A 305 12.61 -7.79 10.06
N PRO A 306 11.49 -8.16 9.40
CA PRO A 306 11.41 -9.11 8.27
C PRO A 306 12.04 -8.57 6.97
N PRO A 307 12.52 -9.43 6.04
CA PRO A 307 13.13 -8.98 4.79
C PRO A 307 12.13 -8.28 3.86
N VAL A 308 12.61 -7.29 3.12
CA VAL A 308 11.82 -6.56 2.11
C VAL A 308 12.11 -7.14 0.72
N SER A 309 11.06 -7.45 -0.05
CA SER A 309 11.20 -7.90 -1.44
C SER A 309 11.77 -6.80 -2.33
N VAL A 310 12.73 -7.16 -3.17
CA VAL A 310 13.42 -6.25 -4.09
C VAL A 310 13.15 -6.68 -5.53
N VAL A 311 12.62 -5.78 -6.35
CA VAL A 311 12.51 -5.94 -7.81
C VAL A 311 13.60 -5.13 -8.48
N VAL A 312 14.44 -5.79 -9.27
CA VAL A 312 15.52 -5.16 -10.04
C VAL A 312 15.13 -5.15 -11.51
N ILE A 313 15.14 -3.98 -12.12
CA ILE A 313 14.83 -3.81 -13.54
C ILE A 313 16.10 -4.03 -14.36
N ASP A 314 16.22 -5.20 -15.00
CA ASP A 314 17.35 -5.55 -15.87
C ASP A 314 17.34 -4.67 -17.14
N GLY A 315 18.52 -4.31 -17.63
CA GLY A 315 18.69 -3.39 -18.76
C GLY A 315 18.49 -1.91 -18.40
N SER A 316 18.32 -1.58 -17.13
CA SER A 316 18.23 -0.19 -16.67
C SER A 316 19.60 0.45 -16.42
N GLY A 317 20.68 -0.33 -16.37
CA GLY A 317 22.05 0.18 -16.28
C GLY A 317 22.75 -0.11 -14.95
N ARG A 318 24.08 -0.03 -14.99
CA ARG A 318 24.99 0.04 -13.82
C ARG A 318 24.68 -0.98 -12.72
N ALA A 319 24.27 -0.52 -11.52
CA ALA A 319 24.05 -1.40 -10.38
C ALA A 319 22.95 -2.43 -10.62
N ALA A 320 21.85 -2.06 -11.28
CA ALA A 320 20.76 -2.98 -11.59
C ALA A 320 21.24 -4.13 -12.48
N ASP A 321 22.00 -3.83 -13.54
CA ASP A 321 22.53 -4.84 -14.46
C ASP A 321 23.59 -5.73 -13.78
N LEU A 322 24.45 -5.16 -12.92
CA LEU A 322 25.40 -5.95 -12.13
C LEU A 322 24.68 -6.93 -11.18
N ILE A 323 23.60 -6.48 -10.53
CA ILE A 323 22.79 -7.36 -9.68
C ILE A 323 22.10 -8.44 -10.53
N ALA A 324 21.53 -8.09 -11.68
CA ALA A 324 20.86 -9.02 -12.59
C ALA A 324 21.83 -10.06 -13.18
N PHE A 325 23.04 -9.63 -13.57
CA PHE A 325 24.12 -10.49 -14.02
C PHE A 325 24.55 -11.45 -12.93
N THR A 326 24.80 -10.95 -11.72
CA THR A 326 25.20 -11.77 -10.56
C THR A 326 24.11 -12.77 -10.22
N TYR A 327 22.84 -12.34 -10.19
CA TYR A 327 21.69 -13.21 -9.96
C TYR A 327 21.63 -14.35 -10.99
N LYS A 328 21.89 -14.08 -12.27
CA LYS A 328 21.85 -15.11 -13.32
C LYS A 328 22.96 -16.16 -13.16
N HIS A 329 24.14 -15.76 -12.70
CA HIS A 329 25.35 -16.59 -12.73
C HIS A 329 25.78 -17.15 -11.37
N THR A 330 25.02 -16.85 -10.30
CA THR A 330 25.24 -17.43 -8.97
C THR A 330 24.31 -18.62 -8.71
N GLN A 331 24.85 -19.64 -8.04
CA GLN A 331 24.06 -20.77 -7.53
C GLN A 331 23.34 -20.37 -6.23
N ASN A 332 22.45 -21.23 -5.74
CA ASN A 332 21.65 -20.96 -4.53
C ASN A 332 22.51 -20.74 -3.27
N ASP A 333 23.73 -21.28 -3.24
CA ASP A 333 24.67 -21.13 -2.12
C ASP A 333 25.50 -19.83 -2.21
N GLY A 334 25.25 -19.00 -3.24
CA GLY A 334 26.01 -17.78 -3.51
C GLY A 334 27.40 -18.04 -4.10
N THR A 335 27.67 -19.26 -4.56
CA THR A 335 28.92 -19.64 -5.25
C THR A 335 28.86 -19.27 -6.73
N MET A 336 30.01 -18.95 -7.30
CA MET A 336 30.18 -18.54 -8.70
C MET A 336 31.48 -19.11 -9.26
N ALA A 337 31.51 -19.45 -10.54
CA ALA A 337 32.73 -19.93 -11.20
C ALA A 337 33.82 -18.83 -11.24
N ALA A 338 35.09 -19.21 -11.11
CA ALA A 338 36.22 -18.28 -11.03
C ALA A 338 36.33 -17.37 -12.28
N ASP A 339 36.10 -17.91 -13.47
CA ASP A 339 36.13 -17.11 -14.71
C ASP A 339 35.05 -16.03 -14.73
N LEU A 340 33.85 -16.37 -14.28
CA LEU A 340 32.75 -15.42 -14.17
C LEU A 340 33.03 -14.40 -13.07
N GLN A 341 33.75 -14.77 -12.01
CA GLN A 341 34.14 -13.87 -10.92
C GLN A 341 35.09 -12.79 -11.43
N GLU A 342 36.11 -13.16 -12.20
CA GLU A 342 37.02 -12.21 -12.85
C GLU A 342 36.24 -11.27 -13.80
N GLN A 343 35.30 -11.81 -14.59
CA GLN A 343 34.44 -11.02 -15.47
C GLN A 343 33.58 -10.01 -14.70
N LEU A 344 32.97 -10.42 -13.59
CA LEU A 344 32.16 -9.54 -12.76
C LEU A 344 33.02 -8.45 -12.09
N LEU A 345 34.20 -8.78 -11.59
CA LEU A 345 35.14 -7.79 -11.03
C LEU A 345 35.53 -6.76 -12.08
N ASN A 346 35.90 -7.20 -13.29
CA ASN A 346 36.22 -6.30 -14.41
C ASN A 346 35.02 -5.44 -14.81
N ALA A 347 33.79 -5.98 -14.75
CA ALA A 347 32.58 -5.20 -15.00
C ALA A 347 32.38 -4.12 -13.92
N ILE A 348 32.55 -4.45 -12.63
CA ILE A 348 32.46 -3.50 -11.52
C ILE A 348 33.49 -2.38 -11.66
N GLU A 349 34.74 -2.73 -11.98
CA GLU A 349 35.83 -1.76 -12.22
C GLU A 349 35.44 -0.77 -13.33
N LYS A 350 34.95 -1.28 -14.47
CA LYS A 350 34.53 -0.45 -15.61
C LYS A 350 33.30 0.41 -15.28
N THR A 351 32.27 -0.16 -14.65
CA THR A 351 30.99 0.52 -14.38
C THR A 351 31.12 1.66 -13.36
N PHE A 352 31.99 1.52 -12.35
CA PHE A 352 32.16 2.53 -11.30
C PHE A 352 33.49 3.28 -11.34
N ASN A 353 34.38 2.96 -12.29
CA ASN A 353 35.74 3.48 -12.39
C ASN A 353 36.52 3.28 -11.07
N TYR A 354 36.44 2.05 -10.55
CA TYR A 354 37.03 1.65 -9.27
C TYR A 354 38.32 0.85 -9.48
N ASN A 355 39.20 0.89 -8.47
CA ASN A 355 40.34 -0.02 -8.44
C ASN A 355 39.93 -1.43 -7.99
N ARG A 356 40.80 -2.42 -8.20
CA ARG A 356 40.56 -3.83 -7.83
C ARG A 356 40.08 -4.02 -6.39
N ARG A 357 40.73 -3.36 -5.43
CA ARG A 357 40.35 -3.46 -3.99
C ARG A 357 38.96 -2.90 -3.71
N GLN A 358 38.56 -1.83 -4.39
CA GLN A 358 37.21 -1.27 -4.27
C GLN A 358 36.18 -2.18 -4.95
N ALA A 359 36.51 -2.73 -6.11
CA ALA A 359 35.67 -3.67 -6.83
C ALA A 359 35.42 -4.96 -6.02
N GLU A 360 36.45 -5.49 -5.37
CA GLU A 360 36.35 -6.65 -4.46
C GLU A 360 35.36 -6.39 -3.30
N LYS A 361 35.34 -5.18 -2.73
CA LYS A 361 34.37 -4.83 -1.68
C LYS A 361 32.94 -4.85 -2.21
N VAL A 362 32.70 -4.29 -3.39
CA VAL A 362 31.36 -4.30 -4.03
C VAL A 362 30.97 -5.73 -4.42
N TYR A 363 31.91 -6.54 -4.91
CA TYR A 363 31.70 -7.95 -5.21
C TYR A 363 31.22 -8.72 -3.96
N VAL A 364 31.87 -8.51 -2.81
CA VAL A 364 31.44 -9.13 -1.55
C VAL A 364 30.01 -8.72 -1.20
N GLU A 365 29.65 -7.43 -1.31
CA GLU A 365 28.28 -6.97 -1.06
C GLU A 365 27.27 -7.66 -2.00
N LEU A 366 27.58 -7.79 -3.29
CA LEU A 366 26.74 -8.49 -4.28
C LEU A 366 26.53 -9.97 -3.95
N ILE A 367 27.59 -10.69 -3.60
CA ILE A 367 27.51 -12.12 -3.24
C ILE A 367 26.69 -12.31 -1.96
N VAL A 368 26.80 -11.41 -0.97
CA VAL A 368 25.97 -11.49 0.23
C VAL A 368 24.50 -11.24 -0.10
N CYS A 369 24.16 -10.34 -1.01
CA CYS A 369 22.78 -10.20 -1.52
C CYS A 369 22.26 -11.52 -2.10
N MET A 370 23.09 -12.24 -2.87
CA MET A 370 22.71 -13.50 -3.48
C MET A 370 22.49 -14.65 -2.48
N ARG A 371 23.03 -14.58 -1.27
CA ARG A 371 22.66 -15.53 -0.19
C ARG A 371 21.20 -15.39 0.27
N LYS A 372 20.55 -14.28 -0.07
CA LYS A 372 19.14 -13.98 0.20
C LYS A 372 18.35 -13.83 -1.11
N ARG A 373 18.79 -14.53 -2.17
CA ARG A 373 18.25 -14.47 -3.53
C ARG A 373 16.75 -14.60 -3.62
N GLN A 374 16.10 -15.37 -2.74
CA GLN A 374 14.65 -15.53 -2.72
C GLN A 374 13.92 -14.19 -2.62
N TYR A 375 14.49 -13.18 -1.94
CA TYR A 375 13.89 -11.86 -1.81
C TYR A 375 14.14 -10.94 -3.01
N ILE A 376 14.93 -11.36 -3.99
CA ILE A 376 15.30 -10.59 -5.17
C ILE A 376 14.58 -11.16 -6.39
N THR A 377 13.87 -10.31 -7.12
CA THR A 377 13.20 -10.64 -8.38
C THR A 377 13.80 -9.79 -9.49
N ILE A 378 14.34 -10.42 -10.53
CA ILE A 378 14.87 -9.72 -11.71
C ILE A 378 13.74 -9.62 -12.73
N TYR A 379 13.33 -8.40 -13.05
CA TYR A 379 12.42 -8.12 -14.16
C TYR A 379 13.24 -7.96 -15.44
N ARG A 380 12.93 -8.77 -16.45
CA ARG A 380 13.52 -8.67 -17.79
C ARG A 380 12.42 -8.32 -18.77
N MET A 381 12.73 -7.46 -19.73
CA MET A 381 11.86 -7.29 -20.88
C MET A 381 12.10 -8.44 -21.84
N ASP A 382 11.05 -9.21 -22.14
CA ASP A 382 11.11 -10.24 -23.16
C ASP A 382 11.08 -9.60 -24.56
N ASP A 383 12.02 -10.01 -25.41
CA ASP A 383 12.12 -9.55 -26.81
C ASP A 383 11.14 -10.29 -27.74
N ASP A 384 10.74 -11.50 -27.37
CA ASP A 384 9.83 -12.32 -28.16
C ASP A 384 8.37 -11.94 -27.88
N GLY A 385 7.69 -11.39 -28.90
CA GLY A 385 6.27 -11.04 -28.86
C GLY A 385 5.29 -12.21 -28.72
N SER A 386 5.71 -13.32 -28.08
CA SER A 386 4.90 -14.50 -27.83
C SER A 386 4.88 -14.80 -26.33
N ARG A 387 3.65 -14.82 -25.78
CA ARG A 387 3.20 -14.92 -24.37
C ARG A 387 2.89 -13.56 -23.73
N GLU A 388 1.88 -13.57 -22.86
CA GLU A 388 1.43 -12.43 -22.06
C GLU A 388 2.63 -11.80 -21.34
N GLN A 389 3.15 -10.70 -21.89
CA GLN A 389 4.30 -10.01 -21.34
C GLN A 389 4.00 -9.61 -19.89
N GLU A 390 4.79 -10.12 -18.93
CA GLU A 390 4.65 -9.71 -17.54
C GLU A 390 4.95 -8.21 -17.45
N ASP A 391 3.98 -7.43 -17.00
CA ASP A 391 4.18 -6.01 -16.74
C ASP A 391 4.96 -5.81 -15.42
N VAL A 392 5.62 -4.65 -15.27
CA VAL A 392 6.35 -4.30 -14.05
C VAL A 392 5.44 -4.33 -12.80
N ASP A 393 4.15 -3.97 -12.90
CA ASP A 393 3.21 -4.11 -11.78
C ASP A 393 2.99 -5.56 -11.37
N GLN A 394 2.91 -6.49 -12.33
CA GLN A 394 2.77 -7.91 -12.01
C GLN A 394 4.02 -8.44 -11.32
N ALA A 395 5.22 -8.05 -11.77
CA ALA A 395 6.47 -8.40 -11.10
C ALA A 395 6.53 -7.87 -9.66
N ILE A 396 6.11 -6.61 -9.45
CA ILE A 396 6.02 -5.97 -8.12
C ILE A 396 5.07 -6.75 -7.19
N LEU A 397 3.88 -7.11 -7.67
CA LEU A 397 2.87 -7.73 -6.83
C LEU A 397 3.13 -9.23 -6.62
N ARG A 398 3.61 -9.96 -7.64
CA ARG A 398 3.98 -11.38 -7.51
C ARG A 398 5.20 -11.59 -6.62
N THR A 399 6.17 -10.67 -6.62
CA THR A 399 7.33 -10.79 -5.70
C THR A 399 6.90 -10.75 -4.23
N LEU A 400 5.86 -9.97 -3.91
CA LEU A 400 5.29 -9.93 -2.56
C LEU A 400 4.65 -11.27 -2.20
N LEU A 401 3.87 -11.87 -3.11
CA LEU A 401 3.19 -13.14 -2.85
C LEU A 401 4.14 -14.35 -2.75
N ARG A 402 5.27 -14.32 -3.48
CA ARG A 402 6.30 -15.38 -3.42
C ARG A 402 7.05 -15.36 -2.09
N ASN A 403 7.38 -14.17 -1.60
CA ASN A 403 8.32 -13.99 -0.49
C ASN A 403 7.63 -13.81 0.86
N HIS A 404 6.38 -13.37 0.86
CA HIS A 404 5.56 -13.38 2.04
C HIS A 404 5.25 -14.84 2.39
N LYS A 405 5.68 -15.30 3.57
CA LYS A 405 5.29 -16.60 4.15
C LYS A 405 3.82 -16.62 4.60
N ALA A 406 2.96 -15.91 3.87
CA ALA A 406 1.54 -15.84 4.09
C ALA A 406 0.88 -17.16 3.72
N SER A 407 -0.16 -17.52 4.46
CA SER A 407 -1.10 -18.57 4.10
C SER A 407 -1.76 -18.28 2.74
N ALA A 408 -2.29 -19.32 2.09
CA ALA A 408 -3.05 -19.19 0.85
C ALA A 408 -4.15 -18.11 0.92
N LEU A 409 -4.89 -18.09 2.03
CA LEU A 409 -5.95 -17.13 2.30
C LEU A 409 -5.42 -15.69 2.41
N GLU A 410 -4.29 -15.48 3.09
CA GLU A 410 -3.66 -14.16 3.18
C GLU A 410 -3.14 -13.67 1.83
N GLN A 411 -2.59 -14.57 1.00
CA GLN A 411 -2.18 -14.25 -0.37
C GLN A 411 -3.38 -13.81 -1.22
N PHE A 412 -4.51 -14.51 -1.11
CA PHE A 412 -5.75 -14.12 -1.79
C PHE A 412 -6.25 -12.75 -1.33
N ARG A 413 -6.32 -12.50 -0.01
CA ARG A 413 -6.70 -11.20 0.57
C ARG A 413 -5.82 -10.05 0.09
N LEU A 414 -4.51 -10.27 -0.05
CA LEU A 414 -3.62 -9.28 -0.64
C LEU A 414 -4.03 -8.95 -2.08
N THR A 415 -4.28 -9.96 -2.92
CA THR A 415 -4.72 -9.73 -4.30
C THR A 415 -6.06 -8.98 -4.38
N LEU A 416 -7.00 -9.32 -3.49
CA LEU A 416 -8.30 -8.65 -3.36
C LEU A 416 -8.12 -7.16 -2.99
N SER A 417 -7.26 -6.88 -2.02
CA SER A 417 -6.93 -5.51 -1.58
C SER A 417 -6.29 -4.68 -2.70
N TRP A 418 -5.56 -5.33 -3.60
CA TRP A 418 -4.94 -4.69 -4.77
C TRP A 418 -5.88 -4.60 -5.98
N ASN A 419 -7.06 -5.21 -5.91
CA ASN A 419 -8.00 -5.34 -7.01
C ASN A 419 -7.37 -5.94 -8.28
N ARG A 420 -6.61 -7.04 -8.14
CA ARG A 420 -5.88 -7.70 -9.24
C ARG A 420 -6.28 -9.16 -9.51
N PRO A 421 -7.42 -9.40 -10.18
CA PRO A 421 -7.94 -10.76 -10.38
C PRO A 421 -7.01 -11.63 -11.24
N ASP A 422 -6.27 -11.05 -12.19
CA ASP A 422 -5.27 -11.74 -13.01
C ASP A 422 -4.14 -12.36 -12.17
N ILE A 423 -3.70 -11.65 -11.13
CA ILE A 423 -2.69 -12.14 -10.20
C ILE A 423 -3.29 -13.19 -9.27
N ALA A 424 -4.52 -12.97 -8.79
CA ALA A 424 -5.25 -13.93 -7.97
C ALA A 424 -5.43 -15.26 -8.70
N GLN A 425 -5.79 -15.21 -9.99
CA GLN A 425 -5.93 -16.39 -10.85
C GLN A 425 -4.61 -17.15 -10.97
N THR A 426 -3.51 -16.44 -11.23
CA THR A 426 -2.18 -17.06 -11.25
C THR A 426 -1.88 -17.75 -9.91
N CYS A 427 -2.24 -17.15 -8.78
CA CYS A 427 -1.99 -17.72 -7.45
C CYS A 427 -2.87 -18.95 -7.16
N LEU A 428 -4.15 -18.91 -7.53
CA LEU A 428 -5.08 -20.04 -7.41
C LEU A 428 -4.65 -21.21 -8.29
N LEU A 429 -4.26 -20.95 -9.54
CA LEU A 429 -3.88 -21.98 -10.53
C LEU A 429 -2.49 -22.58 -10.29
N THR A 430 -1.47 -21.75 -10.02
CA THR A 430 -0.05 -22.18 -10.01
C THR A 430 0.31 -23.00 -8.78
N LYS A 431 -0.44 -22.88 -7.68
CA LYS A 431 -0.15 -23.61 -6.44
C LYS A 431 -1.07 -24.79 -6.16
N ARG A 432 -2.21 -24.97 -6.86
CA ARG A 432 -3.39 -25.66 -6.27
C ARG A 432 -3.46 -25.28 -4.80
N LEU A 433 -3.72 -24.01 -4.51
CA LEU A 433 -3.89 -23.59 -3.12
C LEU A 433 -4.86 -24.59 -2.49
N GLU A 434 -4.42 -25.35 -1.48
CA GLU A 434 -5.27 -26.28 -0.72
C GLU A 434 -6.22 -25.45 0.15
N LEU A 435 -6.96 -24.52 -0.48
CA LEU A 435 -8.04 -23.83 0.16
C LEU A 435 -9.12 -24.87 0.40
N THR A 436 -9.39 -25.10 1.66
CA THR A 436 -10.57 -25.87 2.07
C THR A 436 -11.83 -25.18 1.57
N GLN A 437 -12.92 -25.92 1.42
CA GLN A 437 -14.21 -25.34 1.04
C GLN A 437 -14.62 -24.19 1.98
N ALA A 438 -14.34 -24.31 3.27
CA ALA A 438 -14.58 -23.24 4.24
C ALA A 438 -13.78 -21.97 3.89
N GLN A 439 -12.49 -22.08 3.57
CA GLN A 439 -11.69 -20.91 3.18
C GLN A 439 -12.17 -20.28 1.88
N LEU A 440 -12.63 -21.08 0.92
CA LEU A 440 -13.24 -20.56 -0.30
C LEU A 440 -14.56 -19.82 -0.02
N ASP A 441 -15.37 -20.31 0.92
CA ASP A 441 -16.59 -19.63 1.35
C ASP A 441 -16.24 -18.28 2.01
N VAL A 442 -15.20 -18.23 2.85
CA VAL A 442 -14.68 -16.97 3.42
C VAL A 442 -14.28 -15.99 2.31
N CYS A 443 -13.49 -16.45 1.35
CA CYS A 443 -13.08 -15.64 0.20
C CYS A 443 -14.29 -15.13 -0.59
N MET A 444 -15.28 -15.98 -0.85
CA MET A 444 -16.50 -15.61 -1.58
C MET A 444 -17.28 -14.53 -0.83
N PHE A 445 -17.44 -14.68 0.49
CA PHE A 445 -18.11 -13.67 1.30
C PHE A 445 -17.39 -12.31 1.24
N GLU A 446 -16.06 -12.29 1.43
CA GLU A 446 -15.25 -11.06 1.38
C GLU A 446 -15.38 -10.37 0.01
N VAL A 447 -15.26 -11.14 -1.07
CA VAL A 447 -15.39 -10.66 -2.45
C VAL A 447 -16.78 -10.06 -2.73
N LEU A 448 -17.84 -10.67 -2.19
CA LEU A 448 -19.20 -10.15 -2.29
C LEU A 448 -19.32 -8.83 -1.54
N VAL A 449 -18.83 -8.75 -0.30
CA VAL A 449 -18.85 -7.50 0.48
C VAL A 449 -18.11 -6.37 -0.25
N ASP A 450 -16.98 -6.68 -0.87
CA ASP A 450 -16.11 -5.70 -1.54
C ASP A 450 -16.55 -5.33 -2.97
N ASN A 451 -17.66 -5.89 -3.46
CA ASN A 451 -18.19 -5.65 -4.80
C ASN A 451 -17.17 -5.93 -5.92
N ARG A 452 -16.51 -7.09 -5.89
CA ARG A 452 -15.47 -7.48 -6.86
C ARG A 452 -15.94 -8.59 -7.81
N VAL A 453 -16.69 -8.22 -8.85
CA VAL A 453 -17.34 -9.18 -9.76
C VAL A 453 -16.36 -10.14 -10.45
N GLU A 454 -15.20 -9.66 -10.91
CA GLU A 454 -14.18 -10.51 -11.52
C GLU A 454 -13.62 -11.59 -10.57
N TYR A 455 -13.57 -11.29 -9.26
CA TYR A 455 -13.18 -12.28 -8.26
C TYR A 455 -14.31 -13.30 -7.98
N ILE A 456 -15.58 -12.89 -8.10
CA ILE A 456 -16.72 -13.81 -7.98
C ILE A 456 -16.62 -14.86 -9.08
N LYS A 457 -16.44 -14.41 -10.34
CA LYS A 457 -16.23 -15.28 -11.52
C LYS A 457 -15.08 -16.26 -11.26
N LEU A 458 -13.94 -15.73 -10.84
CA LEU A 458 -12.75 -16.52 -10.58
C LEU A 458 -12.98 -17.60 -9.51
N LEU A 459 -13.67 -17.29 -8.41
CA LEU A 459 -13.95 -18.27 -7.36
C LEU A 459 -14.95 -19.35 -7.82
N ILE A 460 -15.95 -19.00 -8.62
CA ILE A 460 -16.91 -19.96 -9.19
C ILE A 460 -16.20 -20.91 -10.16
N GLU A 461 -15.36 -20.38 -11.05
CA GLU A 461 -14.54 -21.18 -11.98
C GLU A 461 -13.60 -22.14 -11.24
N ASN A 462 -13.17 -21.79 -10.03
CA ASN A 462 -12.30 -22.61 -9.18
C ASN A 462 -13.06 -23.48 -8.15
N GLY A 463 -14.37 -23.69 -8.34
CA GLY A 463 -15.12 -24.72 -7.62
C GLY A 463 -16.08 -24.22 -6.52
N VAL A 464 -16.27 -22.91 -6.35
CA VAL A 464 -17.27 -22.41 -5.40
C VAL A 464 -18.68 -22.53 -5.97
N SER A 465 -19.50 -23.37 -5.34
CA SER A 465 -20.92 -23.47 -5.65
C SER A 465 -21.73 -22.46 -4.84
N ILE A 466 -22.32 -21.46 -5.50
CA ILE A 466 -23.20 -20.46 -4.87
C ILE A 466 -24.37 -21.13 -4.12
N LYS A 467 -24.87 -22.27 -4.61
CA LYS A 467 -25.93 -23.05 -3.96
C LYS A 467 -25.51 -23.66 -2.62
N ASN A 468 -24.25 -24.10 -2.51
CA ASN A 468 -23.73 -24.61 -1.26
C ASN A 468 -23.26 -23.49 -0.32
N PHE A 469 -22.79 -22.39 -0.90
CA PHE A 469 -22.28 -21.23 -0.17
C PHE A 469 -23.39 -20.45 0.53
N LEU A 470 -24.49 -20.14 -0.15
CA LEU A 470 -25.46 -19.17 0.36
C LEU A 470 -26.46 -19.79 1.34
N THR A 471 -26.35 -19.39 2.60
CA THR A 471 -27.27 -19.76 3.69
C THR A 471 -27.98 -18.52 4.23
N PHE A 472 -29.01 -18.72 5.05
CA PHE A 472 -29.76 -17.62 5.67
C PHE A 472 -28.84 -16.72 6.53
N ASN A 473 -27.97 -17.29 7.36
CA ASN A 473 -27.07 -16.47 8.17
C ASN A 473 -26.05 -15.71 7.32
N ARG A 474 -25.50 -16.33 6.27
CA ARG A 474 -24.55 -15.66 5.36
C ARG A 474 -25.20 -14.51 4.61
N LEU A 475 -26.43 -14.68 4.10
CA LEU A 475 -27.14 -13.59 3.45
C LEU A 475 -27.47 -12.45 4.41
N GLN A 476 -27.94 -12.77 5.63
CA GLN A 476 -28.16 -11.76 6.66
C GLN A 476 -26.86 -11.02 7.00
N ALA A 477 -25.75 -11.75 7.12
CA ALA A 477 -24.44 -11.16 7.37
C ALA A 477 -24.00 -10.26 6.21
N LEU A 478 -24.27 -10.63 4.94
CA LEU A 478 -23.98 -9.78 3.78
C LEU A 478 -24.71 -8.43 3.85
N TYR A 479 -26.01 -8.44 4.14
CA TYR A 479 -26.78 -7.19 4.30
C TYR A 479 -26.23 -6.28 5.39
N ASN A 480 -25.72 -6.88 6.48
CA ASN A 480 -25.16 -6.14 7.60
C ASN A 480 -23.69 -5.72 7.41
N ALA A 481 -22.96 -6.38 6.52
CA ALA A 481 -21.55 -6.08 6.24
C ALA A 481 -21.37 -4.87 5.31
N CYS A 482 -22.40 -4.48 4.55
CA CYS A 482 -22.33 -3.40 3.56
C CYS A 482 -22.30 -1.97 4.15
N GLY A 483 -22.29 -1.83 5.48
CA GLY A 483 -22.12 -0.55 6.19
C GLY A 483 -23.34 0.39 6.19
N SER A 484 -23.27 1.43 7.01
CA SER A 484 -24.29 2.48 7.14
C SER A 484 -24.07 3.58 6.10
N ASN A 485 -24.71 3.45 4.94
CA ASN A 485 -24.78 4.41 3.81
C ASN A 485 -25.40 3.73 2.57
N THR A 486 -26.09 2.60 2.78
CA THR A 486 -26.73 1.86 1.69
C THR A 486 -28.13 2.40 1.47
N THR A 487 -28.69 2.19 0.29
CA THR A 487 -30.10 2.48 0.00
C THR A 487 -31.07 1.78 0.96
N LEU A 488 -30.64 0.68 1.58
CA LEU A 488 -31.38 0.00 2.64
C LEU A 488 -31.62 0.89 3.87
N ASP A 489 -30.62 1.69 4.30
CA ASP A 489 -30.76 2.55 5.48
C ASP A 489 -31.80 3.65 5.29
N LEU A 490 -32.02 4.07 4.06
CA LEU A 490 -33.02 5.07 3.69
C LEU A 490 -34.41 4.48 3.85
N ILE A 491 -34.68 3.39 3.13
CA ILE A 491 -36.02 2.78 3.04
C ILE A 491 -36.41 2.11 4.35
N ALA A 492 -35.43 1.61 5.09
CA ALA A 492 -35.66 1.00 6.39
C ALA A 492 -36.25 1.98 7.42
N LYS A 493 -36.03 3.30 7.30
CA LYS A 493 -36.63 4.29 8.20
C LYS A 493 -38.15 4.33 8.06
N ASP A 494 -38.65 4.17 6.86
CA ASP A 494 -40.09 4.23 6.57
C ASP A 494 -40.83 2.94 6.88
N VAL A 495 -40.20 1.81 6.59
CA VAL A 495 -40.81 0.47 6.70
C VAL A 495 -40.84 0.00 8.15
N ILE A 496 -39.79 0.30 8.91
CA ILE A 496 -39.57 -0.29 10.24
C ILE A 496 -39.69 0.82 11.28
N ARG A 497 -40.93 1.04 11.73
CA ARG A 497 -41.26 1.93 12.86
C ARG A 497 -40.87 1.27 14.19
N SER A 498 -39.60 1.37 14.58
CA SER A 498 -39.16 0.98 15.92
C SER A 498 -38.70 2.20 16.72
N ALA A 499 -39.26 2.35 17.93
CA ALA A 499 -39.24 3.57 18.73
C ALA A 499 -37.93 3.81 19.52
N ASN A 500 -36.83 3.11 19.25
CA ASN A 500 -35.60 3.29 20.01
C ASN A 500 -34.34 3.21 19.12
N HIS A 501 -33.52 4.26 19.24
CA HIS A 501 -32.06 4.28 19.23
C HIS A 501 -31.34 5.09 18.15
N HIS A 502 -30.28 5.71 18.65
CA HIS A 502 -29.38 6.63 17.99
C HIS A 502 -28.69 5.99 16.78
N VAL A 503 -28.65 6.80 15.73
CA VAL A 503 -27.84 6.69 14.52
C VAL A 503 -26.40 6.26 14.86
N GLN A 504 -26.04 4.99 14.57
CA GLN A 504 -24.73 4.71 13.94
C GLN A 504 -24.50 3.28 13.41
N THR A 505 -25.28 2.23 13.73
CA THR A 505 -25.21 0.95 12.99
C THR A 505 -26.51 0.16 13.16
N ARG A 506 -27.38 0.16 12.14
CA ARG A 506 -28.62 -0.63 12.15
C ARG A 506 -28.31 -2.06 11.71
N ILE A 507 -28.75 -3.06 12.49
CA ILE A 507 -28.65 -4.47 12.12
C ILE A 507 -29.98 -4.91 11.51
N TYR A 508 -29.92 -5.49 10.31
CA TYR A 508 -31.04 -5.99 9.53
C TYR A 508 -31.22 -7.50 9.74
N SER A 509 -32.43 -7.89 10.11
CA SER A 509 -32.91 -9.27 9.96
C SER A 509 -33.40 -9.53 8.54
N LEU A 510 -33.34 -10.78 8.06
CA LEU A 510 -33.91 -11.11 6.74
C LEU A 510 -35.42 -10.85 6.68
N TYR A 511 -36.12 -10.93 7.82
CA TYR A 511 -37.53 -10.59 7.89
C TYR A 511 -37.77 -9.11 7.54
N GLU A 512 -36.96 -8.21 8.10
CA GLU A 512 -37.01 -6.77 7.81
C GLU A 512 -36.63 -6.47 6.36
N VAL A 513 -35.61 -7.13 5.81
CA VAL A 513 -35.29 -7.05 4.39
C VAL A 513 -36.49 -7.48 3.53
N GLY A 514 -37.21 -8.52 3.96
CA GLY A 514 -38.42 -9.00 3.28
C GLY A 514 -39.52 -7.94 3.23
N LEU A 515 -39.74 -7.22 4.33
CA LEU A 515 -40.70 -6.11 4.38
C LEU A 515 -40.29 -4.95 3.47
N ILE A 516 -39.00 -4.65 3.38
CA ILE A 516 -38.46 -3.62 2.47
C ILE A 516 -38.73 -4.03 1.02
N VAL A 517 -38.42 -5.27 0.64
CA VAL A 517 -38.69 -5.78 -0.71
C VAL A 517 -40.18 -5.75 -1.04
N GLU A 518 -41.05 -6.10 -0.09
CA GLU A 518 -42.50 -6.01 -0.25
C GLU A 518 -43.00 -4.58 -0.50
N LYS A 519 -42.47 -3.58 0.24
CA LYS A 519 -42.78 -2.15 -0.02
C LYS A 519 -42.36 -1.75 -1.43
N LEU A 520 -41.12 -2.10 -1.83
CA LEU A 520 -40.54 -1.66 -3.09
C LEU A 520 -41.21 -2.30 -4.32
N ILE A 521 -41.52 -3.60 -4.27
CA ILE A 521 -42.20 -4.27 -5.39
C ILE A 521 -43.68 -3.83 -5.43
N GLY A 522 -44.36 -3.88 -4.29
CA GLY A 522 -45.76 -3.53 -4.12
C GLY A 522 -46.75 -4.57 -4.69
N GLN A 523 -48.00 -4.14 -4.90
CA GLN A 523 -49.07 -4.90 -5.58
C GLN A 523 -49.37 -6.29 -4.99
N GLY A 524 -49.28 -6.45 -3.67
CA GLY A 524 -49.56 -7.72 -3.00
C GLY A 524 -48.45 -8.78 -3.15
N TYR A 525 -47.27 -8.39 -3.65
CA TYR A 525 -46.08 -9.24 -3.59
C TYR A 525 -45.78 -9.61 -2.13
N ARG A 526 -45.39 -10.88 -1.93
CA ARG A 526 -45.00 -11.39 -0.62
C ARG A 526 -43.65 -12.09 -0.71
N SER A 527 -42.68 -11.54 0.02
CA SER A 527 -41.31 -12.07 0.09
C SER A 527 -41.30 -13.48 0.70
N SER A 528 -40.34 -14.30 0.28
CA SER A 528 -40.05 -15.61 0.90
C SER A 528 -39.75 -15.46 2.39
N TYR A 529 -39.11 -14.36 2.80
CA TYR A 529 -38.67 -14.12 4.18
C TYR A 529 -39.82 -13.82 5.15
N THR A 530 -40.99 -13.38 4.67
CA THR A 530 -42.15 -13.00 5.50
C THR A 530 -43.20 -14.11 5.60
N ARG A 531 -42.98 -15.25 4.91
CA ARG A 531 -43.87 -16.41 4.98
C ARG A 531 -43.79 -17.04 6.37
N ARG A 532 -44.96 -17.44 6.92
CA ARG A 532 -45.08 -17.94 8.30
C ARG A 532 -44.12 -19.10 8.60
N ASN A 533 -43.85 -19.95 7.60
CA ASN A 533 -43.03 -21.15 7.74
C ASN A 533 -41.54 -20.84 7.96
N ILE A 534 -41.03 -19.72 7.43
CA ILE A 534 -39.60 -19.36 7.43
C ILE A 534 -39.33 -18.17 8.36
N ARG A 535 -40.37 -17.43 8.76
CA ARG A 535 -40.28 -16.26 9.64
C ARG A 535 -39.49 -16.50 10.93
N HIS A 536 -39.61 -17.68 11.54
CA HIS A 536 -38.89 -18.01 12.78
C HIS A 536 -37.38 -18.19 12.59
N LEU A 537 -36.92 -18.47 11.36
CA LEU A 537 -35.51 -18.56 10.99
C LEU A 537 -34.95 -17.17 10.70
N CYS A 538 -35.71 -16.34 9.99
CA CYS A 538 -35.34 -14.96 9.65
C CYS A 538 -35.32 -13.99 10.84
N VAL A 539 -35.92 -14.37 11.98
CA VAL A 539 -36.01 -13.57 13.21
C VAL A 539 -35.05 -14.09 14.30
N ARG A 540 -34.42 -15.27 14.12
CA ARG A 540 -33.65 -15.91 15.18
C ARG A 540 -32.24 -15.32 15.32
N GLN A 541 -32.03 -14.81 16.54
CA GLN A 541 -30.83 -14.30 17.25
C GLN A 541 -30.55 -12.79 17.18
N PRO A 542 -30.49 -12.11 18.35
CA PRO A 542 -29.86 -10.81 18.45
C PRO A 542 -28.36 -11.02 18.28
N PHE A 543 -27.84 -10.76 17.09
CA PHE A 543 -26.43 -10.48 16.90
C PHE A 543 -26.10 -9.27 17.78
N SER A 544 -25.60 -9.51 19.00
CA SER A 544 -25.16 -8.43 19.88
C SER A 544 -24.11 -7.60 19.14
N GLU A 545 -24.14 -6.27 19.30
CA GLU A 545 -23.32 -5.24 18.62
C GLU A 545 -21.78 -5.48 18.59
N ARG A 546 -21.30 -6.58 19.18
CA ARG A 546 -19.90 -7.02 19.19
C ARG A 546 -19.61 -8.31 18.41
N GLN A 547 -20.62 -8.98 17.88
CA GLN A 547 -20.50 -10.19 17.05
C GLN A 547 -20.17 -9.80 15.61
N ASN A 548 -19.00 -9.17 15.46
CA ASN A 548 -18.37 -8.95 14.17
C ASN A 548 -18.21 -10.30 13.46
N PHE A 549 -18.27 -10.29 12.12
CA PHE A 549 -17.77 -11.29 11.18
C PHE A 549 -16.59 -12.17 11.70
N ASN A 550 -15.68 -11.59 12.50
CA ASN A 550 -14.58 -12.29 13.18
C ASN A 550 -15.04 -13.47 14.06
N VAL A 551 -16.20 -13.44 14.69
CA VAL A 551 -16.71 -14.55 15.53
C VAL A 551 -17.25 -15.68 14.66
N TYR A 552 -17.87 -15.41 13.51
CA TYR A 552 -18.33 -16.46 12.59
C TYR A 552 -17.14 -17.18 11.95
N ILE A 553 -16.14 -16.42 11.47
CA ILE A 553 -14.88 -17.00 10.95
C ILE A 553 -14.08 -17.70 12.05
N ASP A 554 -13.92 -17.09 13.23
CA ASP A 554 -13.22 -17.73 14.36
C ASP A 554 -14.00 -18.96 14.87
N ALA A 555 -15.34 -19.00 14.77
CA ALA A 555 -16.16 -20.15 15.13
C ALA A 555 -16.00 -21.29 14.10
N GLU A 556 -16.12 -21.01 12.79
CA GLU A 556 -15.85 -22.00 11.74
C GLU A 556 -14.40 -22.53 11.82
N GLN A 557 -13.42 -21.68 12.16
CA GLN A 557 -12.02 -22.09 12.34
C GLN A 557 -11.78 -22.86 13.66
N LYS A 558 -12.45 -22.51 14.76
CA LYS A 558 -12.31 -23.19 16.07
C LYS A 558 -13.05 -24.53 16.12
N GLU A 559 -14.22 -24.65 15.48
CA GLU A 559 -14.96 -25.91 15.39
C GLU A 559 -14.15 -27.00 14.67
N GLN A 560 -13.34 -26.63 13.68
CA GLN A 560 -12.47 -27.57 12.97
C GLN A 560 -11.24 -28.00 13.79
N HIS A 561 -10.62 -27.09 14.55
CA HIS A 561 -9.55 -27.45 15.49
C HIS A 561 -10.04 -28.40 16.60
N ALA A 562 -11.32 -28.30 17.00
CA ALA A 562 -11.95 -29.22 17.95
C ALA A 562 -12.29 -30.59 17.32
N GLN A 563 -12.66 -30.64 16.04
CA GLN A 563 -12.94 -31.88 15.31
C GLN A 563 -11.67 -32.70 14.99
N MET A 564 -10.51 -32.05 14.84
CA MET A 564 -9.22 -32.75 14.67
C MET A 564 -8.64 -33.34 15.98
N ASN A 565 -9.05 -32.84 17.15
CA ASN A 565 -8.43 -33.19 18.43
C ASN A 565 -9.31 -34.02 19.39
N ASN A 566 -10.55 -34.36 19.03
CA ASN A 566 -11.44 -35.12 19.91
C ASN A 566 -11.68 -36.55 19.43
N ASN A 567 -10.71 -37.43 19.71
CA ASN A 567 -11.05 -38.75 20.21
C ASN A 567 -11.19 -38.62 21.73
N VAL A 568 -12.33 -39.03 22.29
CA VAL A 568 -12.63 -39.18 23.75
C VAL A 568 -13.35 -37.97 24.40
N LEU A 569 -14.69 -37.91 24.28
CA LEU A 569 -15.68 -37.99 25.39
C LEU A 569 -17.10 -37.47 25.04
N ASN A 570 -18.08 -38.29 25.42
CA ASN A 570 -19.50 -38.08 25.73
C ASN A 570 -20.50 -37.71 24.62
N ASP A 571 -21.34 -38.70 24.30
CA ASP A 571 -22.38 -38.73 23.28
C ASP A 571 -23.74 -38.14 23.74
N ASP A 572 -23.86 -37.74 25.01
CA ASP A 572 -25.16 -37.34 25.60
C ASP A 572 -25.45 -35.82 25.59
N MET A 573 -24.53 -34.98 25.09
CA MET A 573 -24.75 -33.53 24.90
C MET A 573 -24.90 -33.09 23.43
N LYS A 574 -24.92 -34.02 22.46
CA LYS A 574 -25.02 -33.69 21.02
C LYS A 574 -26.43 -33.37 20.52
N LYS A 575 -27.48 -33.55 21.34
CA LYS A 575 -28.88 -33.39 20.89
C LYS A 575 -29.44 -31.96 20.90
N ASN A 576 -28.68 -30.94 21.33
CA ASN A 576 -29.22 -29.59 21.51
C ASN A 576 -28.51 -28.42 20.78
N SER A 577 -27.62 -28.63 19.79
CA SER A 577 -26.94 -27.47 19.19
C SER A 577 -26.41 -27.57 17.75
N VAL A 578 -27.02 -28.30 16.82
CA VAL A 578 -26.69 -28.12 15.39
C VAL A 578 -27.99 -28.09 14.59
N CYS A 579 -28.60 -26.93 14.50
CA CYS A 579 -29.57 -26.66 13.44
C CYS A 579 -28.72 -26.31 12.22
N GLU A 580 -28.66 -27.20 11.22
CA GLU A 580 -28.01 -26.87 9.94
C GLU A 580 -28.62 -25.58 9.40
N ASP A 581 -27.76 -24.60 9.10
CA ASP A 581 -28.19 -23.31 8.55
C ASP A 581 -28.86 -23.54 7.19
N PRO A 582 -30.16 -23.22 7.04
CA PRO A 582 -30.89 -23.54 5.82
C PRO A 582 -30.26 -22.86 4.61
N LYS A 583 -30.36 -23.54 3.46
CA LYS A 583 -29.90 -23.04 2.15
C LYS A 583 -31.07 -22.52 1.34
N PHE A 584 -30.78 -21.65 0.38
CA PHE A 584 -31.78 -21.13 -0.55
C PHE A 584 -31.96 -22.05 -1.77
N ASP A 585 -33.19 -22.20 -2.22
CA ASP A 585 -33.52 -22.91 -3.47
C ASP A 585 -32.97 -22.14 -4.68
N PHE A 586 -33.10 -20.81 -4.66
CA PHE A 586 -32.70 -19.90 -5.73
C PHE A 586 -31.67 -18.85 -5.26
N PRO A 587 -30.44 -19.25 -4.92
CA PRO A 587 -29.45 -18.38 -4.27
C PRO A 587 -29.01 -17.18 -5.14
N TYR A 588 -29.01 -17.34 -6.47
CA TYR A 588 -28.71 -16.24 -7.39
C TYR A 588 -29.77 -15.14 -7.36
N ASN A 589 -31.04 -15.50 -7.12
CA ASN A 589 -32.13 -14.52 -7.01
C ASN A 589 -31.96 -13.69 -5.74
N GLU A 590 -31.57 -14.33 -4.64
CA GLU A 590 -31.31 -13.65 -3.37
C GLU A 590 -30.11 -12.70 -3.47
N LEU A 591 -29.02 -13.14 -4.11
CA LEU A 591 -27.84 -12.30 -4.35
C LEU A 591 -28.09 -11.17 -5.35
N LEU A 592 -28.98 -11.35 -6.34
CA LEU A 592 -29.44 -10.28 -7.23
C LEU A 592 -30.17 -9.20 -6.44
N ILE A 593 -31.15 -9.60 -5.59
CA ILE A 593 -31.90 -8.65 -4.75
C ILE A 593 -30.94 -7.92 -3.82
N PHE A 594 -30.00 -8.63 -3.19
CA PHE A 594 -28.93 -8.02 -2.41
C PHE A 594 -28.12 -6.99 -3.20
N ALA A 595 -27.66 -7.33 -4.41
CA ALA A 595 -26.86 -6.44 -5.25
C ALA A 595 -27.65 -5.17 -5.67
N VAL A 596 -28.93 -5.30 -6.03
CA VAL A 596 -29.79 -4.15 -6.37
C VAL A 596 -30.02 -3.26 -5.15
N LEU A 597 -30.41 -3.84 -4.01
CA LEU A 597 -30.70 -3.07 -2.79
C LEU A 597 -29.47 -2.38 -2.18
N THR A 598 -28.26 -2.85 -2.51
CA THR A 598 -26.99 -2.27 -2.05
C THR A 598 -26.28 -1.43 -3.12
N LYS A 599 -26.98 -1.10 -4.23
CA LYS A 599 -26.49 -0.24 -5.33
C LYS A 599 -25.23 -0.81 -6.03
N ARG A 600 -25.23 -2.10 -6.35
CA ARG A 600 -24.11 -2.82 -6.99
C ARG A 600 -24.54 -3.36 -8.36
N HIS A 601 -24.63 -2.47 -9.34
CA HIS A 601 -25.21 -2.78 -10.65
C HIS A 601 -24.44 -3.86 -11.43
N GLU A 602 -23.10 -3.76 -11.51
CA GLU A 602 -22.28 -4.76 -12.21
C GLU A 602 -22.46 -6.17 -11.62
N MET A 603 -22.54 -6.27 -10.29
CA MET A 603 -22.79 -7.53 -9.58
C MET A 603 -24.23 -8.02 -9.82
N ALA A 604 -25.20 -7.12 -9.88
CA ALA A 604 -26.58 -7.46 -10.19
C ALA A 604 -26.71 -8.05 -11.61
N LEU A 605 -26.06 -7.42 -12.61
CA LEU A 605 -26.00 -7.95 -13.97
C LEU A 605 -25.34 -9.34 -14.01
N PHE A 606 -24.26 -9.54 -13.25
CA PHE A 606 -23.62 -10.85 -13.15
C PHE A 606 -24.57 -11.94 -12.63
N PHE A 607 -25.27 -11.72 -11.51
CA PHE A 607 -26.19 -12.71 -10.96
C PHE A 607 -27.47 -12.89 -11.78
N TRP A 608 -27.91 -11.84 -12.47
CA TRP A 608 -28.97 -11.94 -13.46
C TRP A 608 -28.58 -12.92 -14.57
N ALA A 609 -27.38 -12.81 -15.13
CA ALA A 609 -26.90 -13.70 -16.19
C ALA A 609 -26.64 -15.16 -15.74
N HIS A 610 -26.27 -15.38 -14.47
CA HIS A 610 -25.76 -16.69 -13.98
C HIS A 610 -26.76 -17.53 -13.18
N GLY A 611 -28.07 -17.38 -13.39
CA GLY A 611 -29.07 -18.21 -12.71
C GLY A 611 -30.33 -18.47 -13.52
N GLU A 612 -31.23 -19.30 -13.00
CA GLU A 612 -32.51 -19.66 -13.62
C GLU A 612 -33.47 -18.47 -13.69
N GLU A 613 -34.48 -18.54 -14.56
CA GLU A 613 -35.54 -17.51 -14.68
C GLU A 613 -35.04 -16.08 -14.99
N ALA A 614 -34.17 -15.94 -15.99
CA ALA A 614 -33.57 -14.66 -16.38
C ALA A 614 -34.59 -13.53 -16.62
N LEU A 615 -35.72 -13.82 -17.28
CA LEU A 615 -36.79 -12.87 -17.54
C LEU A 615 -37.45 -12.35 -16.25
N ALA A 616 -37.77 -13.27 -15.32
CA ALA A 616 -38.39 -12.90 -14.05
C ALA A 616 -37.44 -12.06 -13.19
N LYS A 617 -36.16 -12.44 -13.14
CA LYS A 617 -35.11 -11.66 -12.47
C LYS A 617 -34.95 -10.26 -13.05
N ALA A 618 -34.91 -10.11 -14.38
CA ALA A 618 -34.80 -8.81 -15.04
C ALA A 618 -35.98 -7.90 -14.66
N LEU A 619 -37.21 -8.44 -14.68
CA LEU A 619 -38.40 -7.69 -14.29
C LEU A 619 -38.37 -7.27 -12.81
N ILE A 620 -37.95 -8.16 -11.91
CA ILE A 620 -37.79 -7.85 -10.48
C ILE A 620 -36.72 -6.76 -10.29
N ALA A 621 -35.55 -6.90 -10.90
CA ALA A 621 -34.47 -5.92 -10.81
C ALA A 621 -34.89 -4.56 -11.39
N CYS A 622 -35.55 -4.53 -12.56
CA CYS A 622 -36.08 -3.32 -13.16
C CYS A 622 -37.11 -2.65 -12.24
N ARG A 623 -38.04 -3.43 -11.67
CA ARG A 623 -39.06 -2.92 -10.75
C ARG A 623 -38.44 -2.34 -9.48
N LEU A 624 -37.49 -3.05 -8.86
CA LEU A 624 -36.78 -2.60 -7.68
C LEU A 624 -36.02 -1.30 -7.94
N ASN A 625 -35.23 -1.23 -9.02
CA ASN A 625 -34.48 -0.01 -9.38
C ASN A 625 -35.43 1.18 -9.61
N LYS A 626 -36.55 1.01 -10.34
CA LYS A 626 -37.55 2.08 -10.54
C LYS A 626 -38.19 2.54 -9.24
N SER A 627 -38.46 1.64 -8.30
CA SER A 627 -39.00 2.00 -6.98
C SER A 627 -37.95 2.68 -6.11
N LEU A 628 -36.70 2.20 -6.12
CA LEU A 628 -35.57 2.84 -5.44
C LEU A 628 -35.31 4.26 -5.94
N ALA A 629 -35.42 4.49 -7.25
CA ALA A 629 -35.29 5.81 -7.85
C ALA A 629 -36.35 6.80 -7.31
N ARG A 630 -37.60 6.35 -7.14
CA ARG A 630 -38.69 7.19 -6.60
C ARG A 630 -38.45 7.53 -5.14
N GLU A 631 -38.11 6.54 -4.31
CA GLU A 631 -37.82 6.77 -2.90
C GLU A 631 -36.59 7.71 -2.73
N ALA A 632 -35.59 7.60 -3.61
CA ALA A 632 -34.44 8.51 -3.60
C ALA A 632 -34.78 9.96 -4.02
N GLN A 633 -35.79 10.16 -4.88
CA GLN A 633 -36.30 11.49 -5.24
C GLN A 633 -37.05 12.13 -4.08
N ASP A 634 -37.82 11.34 -3.34
CA ASP A 634 -38.64 11.81 -2.23
C ASP A 634 -37.80 12.22 -0.99
N ASP A 635 -36.63 11.60 -0.78
CA ASP A 635 -35.75 11.80 0.39
C ASP A 635 -34.61 12.86 0.19
N GLU A 636 -34.69 13.74 -0.82
CA GLU A 636 -33.68 14.80 -1.13
C GLU A 636 -32.22 14.30 -1.36
N LEU A 637 -31.99 13.03 -1.68
CA LEU A 637 -30.64 12.44 -1.86
C LEU A 637 -29.88 12.88 -3.12
N GLY A 638 -30.46 13.80 -3.88
CA GLY A 638 -29.91 14.30 -5.13
C GLY A 638 -30.43 13.51 -6.33
N THR A 639 -30.85 14.24 -7.35
CA THR A 639 -31.35 13.71 -8.63
C THR A 639 -30.38 12.72 -9.27
N GLU A 640 -29.08 12.87 -9.05
CA GLU A 640 -28.03 11.99 -9.56
C GLU A 640 -28.20 10.51 -9.14
N ILE A 641 -28.58 10.23 -7.89
CA ILE A 641 -28.76 8.85 -7.41
C ILE A 641 -30.00 8.21 -8.03
N ALA A 642 -31.07 8.99 -8.17
CA ALA A 642 -32.31 8.53 -8.80
C ALA A 642 -32.10 8.25 -10.29
N ASP A 643 -31.37 9.11 -11.00
CA ASP A 643 -31.05 8.95 -12.42
C ASP A 643 -30.18 7.70 -12.65
N GLU A 644 -29.21 7.43 -11.76
CA GLU A 644 -28.44 6.19 -11.80
C GLU A 644 -29.32 4.94 -11.65
N PHE A 645 -30.29 4.94 -10.73
CA PHE A 645 -31.22 3.82 -10.59
C PHE A 645 -32.13 3.65 -11.82
N LEU A 646 -32.58 4.74 -12.43
CA LEU A 646 -33.35 4.68 -13.67
C LEU A 646 -32.53 4.10 -14.81
N SER A 647 -31.28 4.54 -14.98
CA SER A 647 -30.35 3.98 -15.96
C SER A 647 -30.11 2.48 -15.73
N ASN A 648 -29.87 2.05 -14.48
CA ASN A 648 -29.74 0.64 -14.16
C ASN A 648 -31.01 -0.17 -14.52
N ALA A 649 -32.20 0.42 -14.34
CA ALA A 649 -33.46 -0.21 -14.70
C ALA A 649 -33.64 -0.37 -16.22
N GLU A 650 -33.12 0.57 -17.01
CA GLU A 650 -33.12 0.49 -18.48
C GLU A 650 -32.26 -0.66 -18.98
N ASP A 651 -31.08 -0.88 -18.40
CA ASP A 651 -30.22 -2.01 -18.76
C ASP A 651 -30.93 -3.36 -18.60
N PHE A 652 -31.64 -3.56 -17.48
CA PHE A 652 -32.46 -4.77 -17.28
C PHE A 652 -33.68 -4.84 -18.22
N GLN A 653 -34.18 -3.70 -18.69
CA GLN A 653 -35.33 -3.65 -19.60
C GLN A 653 -34.92 -3.94 -21.05
N GLN A 654 -33.73 -3.48 -21.48
CA GLN A 654 -33.16 -3.76 -22.81
C GLN A 654 -32.64 -5.20 -22.94
N SER A 655 -32.38 -5.83 -21.80
CA SER A 655 -31.92 -7.21 -21.69
C SER A 655 -33.04 -8.26 -21.76
N ASN A 656 -34.30 -7.82 -21.84
CA ASN A 656 -35.49 -8.63 -22.16
C ASN A 656 -35.73 -8.61 -23.67
#